data_AF-A0A9E5CJF7-F1
#
_entry.id   AF-A0A9E5CJF7-F1
#
_cell.length_a   1.000
_cell.length_b   1.000
_cell.length_c   1.000
_cell.angle_alpha   90.00
_cell.angle_beta   90.00
_cell.angle_gamma   90.00
#
_symmetry.space_group_name_H-M   'P 1'
#
loop_
_entity.id
_entity.type
_entity.pdbx_description
1 polymer ?
#
loop_
_entity_poly.entity_id
_entity_poly.type
_entity_poly.pdbx_seq_one_letter_code
_entity_poly.pdbx_strand_id
1 'polypeptide(L)'
;MLYRTYRYSQWDGTQQIFELDADALMDQLSDQVLEQGDVMRALRELFRQGFQTRDGQQLPGMKDLLEQLKNRRRQQLQQYNMDSVVDDLKERLEDIIRTEREGIQRRLEEAQQQVQDTGEDQRSEQESLYKLLEQRAQRNREKLDQLPEGVGGQVKGLMEYDFIDPEAQQKFQELLDMLKSQMAQNLSQEMRDQIQGMTSEQMAAMREMLKQLNQMMRDKMEGREPDFDGFMQQFGPMFGDNPPQSFDELMERMQQQLSQMQSMMDSMSPEMRRELEDALDSVLDPETRDQMAQFASLMEQLMPMDELRRQYPFLGDDSLTMEQAMEMMRHLQDLDQLEQALQEAMRTGQLENVDPEKLAELLGEDARRAWEELDRMRQLLQDAGYITADDKMDLTARGIRRIGQKALREVFAHLKKDRLGHHVTNIRGANGDLLGDTKAYEFGDPFQLDLQATVKNAILRNGPGVPVRMSPQDFEIYRYEHMTRAATAILLDQSRSMGLFNNYQAAKKMTLALLALIRMQYPRDTIFVIGFSDYAREIPEEDLAKSSWNAWVSGTNLHHALMLSRKLLSKEKGGTKQILLITDGEPTAHLEGDRSFFAYPPSYRTEQETLKEVKRCTQEDIVINTFMLENSYQLVNFIDRLTRINKGRAFYTSAANLGDYVLVDYVNNRRKRVTA
;
A
#
# COMPACT_ATOMS: atom_id res chain seq x y z
N MET A 1 -8.76 -1.29 39.77
CA MET A 1 -8.94 -2.27 38.69
C MET A 1 -10.39 -2.17 38.22
N LEU A 2 -10.63 -1.51 37.09
CA LEU A 2 -11.95 -1.55 36.44
C LEU A 2 -12.01 -2.85 35.63
N TYR A 3 -12.92 -3.75 36.00
CA TYR A 3 -13.15 -4.99 35.26
C TYR A 3 -13.73 -4.65 33.89
N ARG A 4 -12.95 -4.87 32.81
CA ARG A 4 -13.49 -4.90 31.45
C ARG A 4 -14.46 -6.07 31.37
N THR A 5 -15.73 -5.79 31.10
CA THR A 5 -16.77 -6.78 30.89
C THR A 5 -16.73 -7.18 29.42
N TYR A 6 -16.37 -8.44 29.11
CA TYR A 6 -16.37 -8.96 27.75
C TYR A 6 -17.77 -9.49 27.43
N ARG A 7 -18.36 -9.01 26.33
CA ARG A 7 -19.68 -9.43 25.84
C ARG A 7 -19.47 -10.15 24.52
N TYR A 8 -19.71 -11.45 24.51
CA TYR A 8 -19.64 -12.27 23.29
C TYR A 8 -20.99 -12.22 22.58
N SER A 9 -20.98 -11.98 21.28
CA SER A 9 -22.15 -12.07 20.39
C SER A 9 -21.86 -13.09 19.29
N GLN A 10 -22.92 -13.69 18.74
CA GLN A 10 -22.79 -14.55 17.57
C GLN A 10 -22.31 -13.70 16.38
N TRP A 11 -21.33 -14.19 15.65
CA TRP A 11 -20.76 -13.50 14.50
C TRP A 11 -21.83 -13.29 13.42
N ASP A 12 -22.15 -12.04 13.13
CA ASP A 12 -23.17 -11.63 12.17
C ASP A 12 -22.60 -10.69 11.08
N GLY A 13 -21.28 -10.49 11.08
CA GLY A 13 -20.58 -9.64 10.11
C GLY A 13 -20.60 -8.16 10.44
N THR A 14 -21.33 -7.72 11.48
CA THR A 14 -21.39 -6.31 11.92
C THR A 14 -20.39 -5.97 13.03
N GLN A 15 -19.68 -6.98 13.57
CA GLN A 15 -18.68 -6.78 14.60
C GLN A 15 -17.46 -6.03 14.04
N GLN A 16 -17.13 -4.88 14.63
CA GLN A 16 -15.86 -4.20 14.39
C GLN A 16 -14.76 -4.93 15.18
N ILE A 17 -13.97 -5.76 14.48
CA ILE A 17 -12.92 -6.58 15.09
C ILE A 17 -11.68 -5.71 15.37
N PHE A 18 -11.45 -4.69 14.54
CA PHE A 18 -10.36 -3.73 14.64
C PHE A 18 -10.88 -2.36 15.06
N GLU A 19 -10.86 -2.05 16.36
CA GLU A 19 -10.99 -0.64 16.79
C GLU A 19 -9.68 0.09 16.48
N LEU A 20 -9.58 0.64 15.27
CA LEU A 20 -8.45 1.46 14.86
C LEU A 20 -8.57 2.86 15.45
N ASP A 21 -7.76 3.14 16.47
CA ASP A 21 -7.59 4.48 17.01
C ASP A 21 -6.55 5.25 16.18
N ALA A 22 -6.95 6.38 15.59
CA ALA A 22 -6.06 7.24 14.81
C ALA A 22 -4.82 7.67 15.59
N ASP A 23 -4.95 7.83 16.92
CA ASP A 23 -3.85 8.15 17.82
C ASP A 23 -2.85 6.99 17.94
N ALA A 24 -3.33 5.76 17.97
CA ALA A 24 -2.49 4.57 18.03
C ALA A 24 -1.79 4.32 16.69
N LEU A 25 -2.49 4.54 15.57
CA LEU A 25 -1.95 4.45 14.22
C LEU A 25 -0.83 5.47 14.01
N MET A 26 -1.04 6.72 14.40
CA MET A 26 0.02 7.75 14.37
C MET A 26 1.20 7.43 15.28
N ASP A 27 0.93 6.91 16.48
CA ASP A 27 2.01 6.49 17.38
C ASP A 27 2.84 5.37 16.74
N GLN A 28 2.24 4.45 15.96
CA GLN A 28 2.99 3.40 15.28
C GLN A 28 3.77 3.91 14.06
N LEU A 29 3.17 4.79 13.26
CA LEU A 29 3.82 5.41 12.11
C LEU A 29 4.97 6.34 12.51
N SER A 30 4.92 6.93 13.71
CA SER A 30 5.88 7.97 14.13
C SER A 30 7.34 7.54 13.98
N ASP A 31 7.67 6.28 14.28
CA ASP A 31 9.07 5.82 14.28
C ASP A 31 9.60 5.74 12.85
N GLN A 32 8.80 5.19 11.93
CA GLN A 32 9.12 5.16 10.50
C GLN A 32 9.15 6.57 9.89
N VAL A 33 8.23 7.45 10.28
CA VAL A 33 8.21 8.84 9.83
C VAL A 33 9.45 9.61 10.31
N LEU A 34 9.89 9.38 11.54
CA LEU A 34 11.14 9.97 12.06
C LEU A 34 12.38 9.45 11.31
N GLU A 35 12.39 8.16 10.98
CA GLU A 35 13.48 7.47 10.29
C GLU A 35 13.62 7.92 8.82
N GLN A 36 12.50 7.95 8.10
CA GLN A 36 12.47 8.12 6.64
C GLN A 36 12.18 9.56 6.21
N GLY A 37 11.57 10.39 7.07
CA GLY A 37 11.21 11.78 6.78
C GLY A 37 9.99 11.96 5.88
N ASP A 38 9.29 10.88 5.53
CA ASP A 38 8.15 10.86 4.61
C ASP A 38 7.04 9.95 5.14
N VAL A 39 5.83 10.51 5.26
CA VAL A 39 4.63 9.81 5.73
C VAL A 39 4.13 8.80 4.72
N MET A 40 4.15 9.14 3.43
CA MET A 40 3.68 8.24 2.37
C MET A 40 4.54 6.99 2.31
N ARG A 41 5.83 7.12 2.54
CA ARG A 41 6.74 5.99 2.59
C ARG A 41 6.49 5.09 3.80
N ALA A 42 6.22 5.68 4.97
CA ALA A 42 5.83 4.94 6.17
C ALA A 42 4.48 4.21 5.99
N LEU A 43 3.47 4.89 5.42
CA LEU A 43 2.17 4.30 5.11
C LEU A 43 2.28 3.15 4.11
N ARG A 44 3.08 3.32 3.05
CA ARG A 44 3.34 2.26 2.07
C ARG A 44 3.97 1.04 2.70
N GLU A 45 4.93 1.23 3.61
CA GLU A 45 5.55 0.13 4.34
C GLU A 45 4.54 -0.57 5.26
N LEU A 46 3.68 0.20 5.93
CA LEU A 46 2.59 -0.33 6.75
C LEU A 46 1.61 -1.14 5.90
N PHE A 47 1.15 -0.62 4.76
CA PHE A 47 0.25 -1.37 3.89
C PHE A 47 0.90 -2.62 3.29
N ARG A 48 2.21 -2.57 3.03
CA ARG A 48 2.97 -3.72 2.54
C ARG A 48 3.10 -4.81 3.59
N GLN A 49 3.45 -4.46 4.83
CA GLN A 49 3.73 -5.43 5.92
C GLN A 49 2.49 -5.83 6.73
N GLY A 50 1.41 -5.04 6.66
CA GLY A 50 0.25 -5.18 7.52
C GLY A 50 0.39 -4.42 8.83
N PHE A 51 -0.64 -4.48 9.67
CA PHE A 51 -0.73 -3.72 10.91
C PHE A 51 -0.99 -4.63 12.10
N GLN A 52 -0.13 -4.59 13.12
CA GLN A 52 -0.38 -5.31 14.36
C GLN A 52 -0.93 -4.36 15.43
N THR A 53 -2.13 -4.67 15.94
CA THR A 53 -2.73 -3.93 17.06
C THR A 53 -2.06 -4.26 18.40
N ARG A 54 -2.26 -3.40 19.39
CA ARG A 54 -1.76 -3.60 20.76
C ARG A 54 -2.29 -4.86 21.45
N ASP A 55 -3.45 -5.35 21.03
CA ASP A 55 -4.06 -6.58 21.53
C ASP A 55 -3.51 -7.84 20.84
N GLY A 56 -2.50 -7.68 19.97
CA GLY A 56 -1.79 -8.78 19.30
C GLY A 56 -2.47 -9.29 18.03
N GLN A 57 -3.61 -8.70 17.61
CA GLN A 57 -4.25 -9.07 16.35
C GLN A 57 -3.46 -8.48 15.18
N GLN A 58 -3.20 -9.32 14.17
CA GLN A 58 -2.44 -8.95 12.99
C GLN A 58 -3.39 -8.77 11.81
N LEU A 59 -3.42 -7.57 11.27
CA LEU A 59 -4.09 -7.25 10.03
C LEU A 59 -3.15 -7.62 8.87
N PRO A 60 -3.57 -8.50 7.93
CA PRO A 60 -2.75 -8.89 6.79
C PRO A 60 -2.35 -7.68 5.95
N GLY A 61 -1.10 -7.65 5.50
CA GLY A 61 -0.64 -6.65 4.54
C GLY A 61 -1.01 -7.03 3.10
N MET A 62 -0.83 -6.09 2.17
CA MET A 62 -0.93 -6.37 0.73
C MET A 62 0.04 -7.47 0.29
N LYS A 63 1.19 -7.62 0.96
CA LYS A 63 2.12 -8.72 0.69
C LYS A 63 1.49 -10.09 1.00
N ASP A 64 0.75 -10.18 2.10
CA ASP A 64 0.08 -11.43 2.49
C ASP A 64 -1.05 -11.76 1.52
N LEU A 65 -1.83 -10.75 1.11
CA LEU A 65 -2.86 -10.91 0.06
C LEU A 65 -2.25 -11.37 -1.26
N LEU A 66 -1.12 -10.77 -1.67
CA LEU A 66 -0.38 -11.17 -2.87
C LEU A 66 0.11 -12.62 -2.78
N GLU A 67 0.59 -13.04 -1.61
CA GLU A 67 1.04 -14.40 -1.38
C GLU A 67 -0.13 -15.39 -1.46
N GLN A 68 -1.30 -15.03 -0.90
CA GLN A 68 -2.53 -15.82 -1.03
C GLN A 68 -2.97 -15.96 -2.50
N LEU A 69 -2.95 -14.87 -3.28
CA LEU A 69 -3.27 -14.91 -4.72
C LEU A 69 -2.31 -15.85 -5.47
N LYS A 70 -1.01 -15.71 -5.22
CA LYS A 70 0.01 -16.57 -5.85
C LYS A 70 -0.17 -18.03 -5.50
N ASN A 71 -0.52 -18.33 -4.25
CA ASN A 71 -0.78 -19.69 -3.80
C ASN A 71 -2.05 -20.26 -4.45
N ARG A 72 -3.13 -19.46 -4.54
CA ARG A 72 -4.38 -19.88 -5.19
C ARG A 72 -4.20 -20.15 -6.68
N ARG A 73 -3.51 -19.26 -7.40
CA ARG A 73 -3.11 -19.48 -8.80
C ARG A 73 -2.30 -20.77 -8.95
N ARG A 74 -1.28 -20.97 -8.11
CA ARG A 74 -0.43 -22.17 -8.18
C ARG A 74 -1.24 -23.45 -7.92
N GLN A 75 -2.18 -23.42 -6.99
CA GLN A 75 -3.05 -24.56 -6.71
C GLN A 75 -3.91 -24.93 -7.92
N GLN A 76 -4.54 -23.95 -8.58
CA GLN A 76 -5.32 -24.19 -9.80
C GLN A 76 -4.47 -24.81 -10.92
N LEU A 77 -3.28 -24.26 -11.17
CA LEU A 77 -2.38 -24.77 -12.20
C LEU A 77 -1.82 -26.16 -11.91
N GLN A 78 -1.70 -26.53 -10.63
CA GLN A 78 -1.24 -27.86 -10.21
C GLN A 78 -2.34 -28.91 -10.20
N GLN A 79 -3.61 -28.51 -10.18
CA GLN A 79 -4.72 -29.43 -10.10
C GLN A 79 -5.17 -29.91 -11.48
N TYR A 80 -5.26 -28.99 -12.45
CA TYR A 80 -5.88 -29.26 -13.75
C TYR A 80 -4.88 -29.42 -14.88
N ASN A 81 -5.30 -30.14 -15.93
CA ASN A 81 -4.59 -30.25 -17.19
C ASN A 81 -5.37 -29.59 -18.33
N MET A 82 -4.76 -28.63 -19.02
CA MET A 82 -5.39 -27.95 -20.15
C MET A 82 -5.49 -28.83 -21.41
N ASP A 83 -4.60 -29.80 -21.59
CA ASP A 83 -4.61 -30.69 -22.77
C ASP A 83 -5.85 -31.61 -22.80
N SER A 84 -6.42 -31.89 -21.62
CA SER A 84 -7.57 -32.79 -21.46
C SER A 84 -8.86 -32.33 -22.15
N VAL A 85 -8.96 -31.04 -22.51
CA VAL A 85 -10.10 -30.48 -23.25
C VAL A 85 -10.25 -31.14 -24.62
N VAL A 86 -9.13 -31.42 -25.28
CA VAL A 86 -9.12 -32.08 -26.60
C VAL A 86 -9.31 -33.59 -26.46
N ASP A 87 -8.83 -34.17 -25.35
CA ASP A 87 -9.07 -35.58 -25.04
C ASP A 87 -10.57 -35.88 -24.83
N ASP A 88 -11.33 -35.00 -24.17
CA ASP A 88 -12.80 -35.13 -24.04
C ASP A 88 -13.48 -35.12 -25.43
N LEU A 89 -13.03 -34.27 -26.35
CA LEU A 89 -13.56 -34.22 -27.72
C LEU A 89 -13.26 -35.52 -28.48
N LYS A 90 -12.05 -36.07 -28.33
CA LYS A 90 -11.67 -37.36 -28.91
C LYS A 90 -12.54 -38.49 -28.38
N GLU A 91 -12.72 -38.56 -27.07
CA GLU A 91 -13.52 -39.62 -26.43
C GLU A 91 -14.98 -39.59 -26.90
N ARG A 92 -15.58 -38.39 -27.03
CA ARG A 92 -16.93 -38.23 -27.57
C ARG A 92 -17.04 -38.68 -29.02
N LEU A 93 -16.06 -38.33 -29.87
CA LEU A 93 -16.03 -38.76 -31.26
C LEU A 93 -15.88 -40.28 -31.39
N GLU A 94 -15.01 -40.89 -30.58
CA GLU A 94 -14.86 -42.33 -30.52
C GLU A 94 -16.16 -43.02 -30.08
N ASP A 95 -16.89 -42.45 -29.11
CA ASP A 95 -18.19 -42.96 -28.69
C ASP A 95 -19.24 -42.87 -29.80
N ILE A 96 -19.27 -41.77 -30.57
CA ILE A 96 -20.15 -41.61 -31.74
C ILE A 96 -19.85 -42.67 -32.80
N ILE A 97 -18.56 -42.82 -33.16
CA ILE A 97 -18.14 -43.81 -34.16
C ILE A 97 -18.45 -45.23 -33.69
N ARG A 98 -18.24 -45.54 -32.40
CA ARG A 98 -18.60 -46.83 -31.81
C ARG A 98 -20.10 -47.07 -31.87
N THR A 99 -20.91 -46.09 -31.47
CA THR A 99 -22.38 -46.16 -31.49
C THR A 99 -22.89 -46.42 -32.91
N GLU A 100 -22.36 -45.73 -33.92
CA GLU A 100 -22.73 -45.95 -35.32
C GLU A 100 -22.32 -47.36 -35.80
N ARG A 101 -21.11 -47.84 -35.46
CA ARG A 101 -20.67 -49.20 -35.82
C ARG A 101 -21.58 -50.27 -35.22
N GLU A 102 -21.96 -50.12 -33.98
CA GLU A 102 -22.89 -51.02 -33.29
C GLU A 102 -24.31 -50.93 -33.85
N GLY A 103 -24.79 -49.72 -34.17
CA GLY A 103 -26.10 -49.50 -34.77
C GLY A 103 -26.21 -50.05 -36.19
N ILE A 104 -25.16 -49.93 -37.01
CA ILE A 104 -25.06 -50.60 -38.32
C ILE A 104 -25.21 -52.11 -38.16
N GLN A 105 -24.49 -52.72 -37.20
CA GLN A 105 -24.54 -54.15 -36.95
C GLN A 105 -25.94 -54.58 -36.50
N ARG A 106 -26.56 -53.84 -35.56
CA ARG A 106 -27.91 -54.10 -35.06
C ARG A 106 -28.95 -54.05 -36.18
N ARG A 107 -28.91 -53.02 -37.04
CA ARG A 107 -29.83 -52.90 -38.17
C ARG A 107 -29.66 -53.98 -39.23
N LEU A 108 -28.43 -54.44 -39.47
CA LEU A 108 -28.17 -55.57 -40.38
C LEU A 108 -28.76 -56.87 -39.83
N GLU A 109 -28.60 -57.14 -38.52
CA GLU A 109 -29.14 -58.32 -37.86
C GLU A 109 -30.68 -58.32 -37.85
N GLU A 110 -31.31 -57.18 -37.55
CA GLU A 110 -32.76 -57.02 -37.60
C GLU A 110 -33.31 -57.24 -39.02
N ALA A 111 -32.67 -56.67 -40.04
CA ALA A 111 -33.06 -56.85 -41.43
C ALA A 111 -32.87 -58.30 -41.91
N GLN A 112 -31.81 -58.99 -41.43
CA GLN A 112 -31.57 -60.40 -41.72
C GLN A 112 -32.64 -61.32 -41.12
N GLN A 113 -33.07 -61.03 -39.88
CA GLN A 113 -34.17 -61.75 -39.23
C GLN A 113 -35.51 -61.54 -39.94
N GLN A 114 -35.81 -60.30 -40.36
CA GLN A 114 -37.03 -59.99 -41.11
C GLN A 114 -37.12 -60.75 -42.45
N VAL A 115 -36.00 -60.94 -43.14
CA VAL A 115 -35.93 -61.75 -44.38
C VAL A 115 -36.14 -63.24 -44.10
N GLN A 116 -35.76 -63.74 -42.91
CA GLN A 116 -35.96 -65.13 -42.51
C GLN A 116 -37.40 -65.43 -42.07
N ASP A 117 -38.09 -64.46 -41.46
CA ASP A 117 -39.46 -64.59 -40.94
C ASP A 117 -40.56 -64.33 -41.99
N THR A 118 -40.21 -63.91 -43.21
CA THR A 118 -41.18 -63.54 -44.24
C THR A 118 -41.49 -64.68 -45.22
N GLY A 119 -42.78 -64.86 -45.53
CA GLY A 119 -43.28 -65.91 -46.42
C GLY A 119 -42.79 -65.83 -47.87
N GLU A 120 -42.74 -66.97 -48.57
CA GLU A 120 -42.11 -67.16 -49.89
C GLU A 120 -42.52 -66.12 -50.96
N ASP A 121 -43.76 -65.61 -50.92
CA ASP A 121 -44.29 -64.65 -51.90
C ASP A 121 -43.69 -63.22 -51.79
N GLN A 122 -43.18 -62.81 -50.62
CA GLN A 122 -42.60 -61.47 -50.38
C GLN A 122 -41.08 -61.49 -50.10
N ARG A 123 -40.50 -62.70 -50.03
CA ARG A 123 -39.09 -62.91 -49.69
C ARG A 123 -38.12 -62.30 -50.71
N SER A 124 -38.47 -62.34 -51.99
CA SER A 124 -37.63 -61.78 -53.06
C SER A 124 -37.51 -60.25 -53.00
N GLU A 125 -38.57 -59.55 -52.61
CA GLU A 125 -38.57 -58.09 -52.44
C GLU A 125 -37.76 -57.69 -51.20
N GLN A 126 -37.92 -58.39 -50.07
CA GLN A 126 -37.12 -58.13 -48.86
C GLN A 126 -35.65 -58.50 -48.99
N GLU A 127 -35.31 -59.57 -49.72
CA GLU A 127 -33.90 -59.89 -50.03
C GLU A 127 -33.23 -58.77 -50.84
N SER A 128 -33.98 -58.10 -51.73
CA SER A 128 -33.46 -56.97 -52.49
C SER A 128 -33.20 -55.74 -51.60
N LEU A 129 -34.10 -55.47 -50.65
CA LEU A 129 -33.93 -54.40 -49.66
C LEU A 129 -32.78 -54.68 -48.67
N TYR A 130 -32.63 -55.93 -48.24
CA TYR A 130 -31.50 -56.37 -47.41
C TYR A 130 -30.16 -56.16 -48.14
N LYS A 131 -30.05 -56.57 -49.41
CA LYS A 131 -28.83 -56.34 -50.21
C LYS A 131 -28.51 -54.85 -50.37
N LEU A 132 -29.52 -53.99 -50.52
CA LEU A 132 -29.32 -52.54 -50.59
C LEU A 132 -28.83 -51.98 -49.24
N LEU A 133 -29.40 -52.44 -48.13
CA LEU A 133 -28.95 -52.08 -46.78
C LEU A 133 -27.52 -52.56 -46.51
N GLU A 134 -27.20 -53.79 -46.90
CA GLU A 134 -25.87 -54.40 -46.76
C GLU A 134 -24.81 -53.61 -47.56
N GLN A 135 -25.10 -53.25 -48.81
CA GLN A 135 -24.22 -52.40 -49.62
C GLN A 135 -24.03 -51.02 -49.00
N ARG A 136 -25.10 -50.42 -48.46
CA ARG A 136 -25.03 -49.13 -47.77
C ARG A 136 -24.21 -49.23 -46.49
N ALA A 137 -24.44 -50.24 -45.67
CA ALA A 137 -23.71 -50.49 -44.43
C ALA A 137 -22.22 -50.74 -44.69
N GLN A 138 -21.87 -51.49 -45.74
CA GLN A 138 -20.48 -51.73 -46.12
C GLN A 138 -19.78 -50.44 -46.57
N ARG A 139 -20.43 -49.63 -47.42
CA ARG A 139 -19.92 -48.31 -47.81
C ARG A 139 -19.75 -47.38 -46.60
N ASN A 140 -20.69 -47.41 -45.66
CA ASN A 140 -20.64 -46.62 -44.44
C ASN A 140 -19.50 -47.06 -43.51
N ARG A 141 -19.24 -48.36 -43.37
CA ARG A 141 -18.09 -48.89 -42.61
C ARG A 141 -16.76 -48.50 -43.26
N GLU A 142 -16.65 -48.66 -44.58
CA GLU A 142 -15.46 -48.23 -45.33
C GLU A 142 -15.18 -46.73 -45.18
N LYS A 143 -16.22 -45.89 -45.16
CA LYS A 143 -16.09 -44.45 -44.87
C LYS A 143 -15.61 -44.19 -43.44
N LEU A 144 -16.14 -44.89 -42.44
CA LEU A 144 -15.72 -44.76 -41.04
C LEU A 144 -14.28 -45.23 -40.82
N ASP A 145 -13.80 -46.22 -41.58
CA ASP A 145 -12.42 -46.70 -41.52
C ASP A 145 -11.42 -45.78 -42.26
N GLN A 146 -11.91 -44.97 -43.21
CA GLN A 146 -11.12 -43.99 -43.98
C GLN A 146 -11.18 -42.57 -43.41
N LEU A 147 -11.75 -42.38 -42.21
CA LEU A 147 -11.77 -41.07 -41.58
C LEU A 147 -10.32 -40.58 -41.33
N PRO A 148 -10.00 -39.31 -41.63
CA PRO A 148 -8.68 -38.75 -41.36
C PRO A 148 -8.31 -38.86 -39.88
N GLU A 149 -7.02 -39.00 -39.57
CA GLU A 149 -6.52 -38.89 -38.19
C GLU A 149 -6.70 -37.45 -37.67
N GLY A 150 -7.12 -37.31 -36.41
CA GLY A 150 -7.34 -36.02 -35.75
C GLY A 150 -8.80 -35.57 -35.66
N VAL A 151 -9.12 -34.80 -34.62
CA VAL A 151 -10.49 -34.37 -34.25
C VAL A 151 -11.18 -33.62 -35.39
N GLY A 152 -10.56 -32.59 -35.96
CA GLY A 152 -11.17 -31.80 -37.03
C GLY A 152 -11.41 -32.56 -38.33
N GLY A 153 -10.53 -33.51 -38.67
CA GLY A 153 -10.70 -34.38 -39.83
C GLY A 153 -11.88 -35.33 -39.67
N GLN A 154 -12.04 -35.92 -38.48
CA GLN A 154 -13.17 -36.78 -38.13
C GLN A 154 -14.50 -36.01 -38.12
N VAL A 155 -14.54 -34.82 -37.51
CA VAL A 155 -15.74 -33.96 -37.51
C VAL A 155 -16.17 -33.64 -38.93
N LYS A 156 -15.23 -33.21 -39.80
CA LYS A 156 -15.53 -32.90 -41.20
C LYS A 156 -16.05 -34.12 -41.97
N GLY A 157 -15.43 -35.28 -41.77
CA GLY A 157 -15.89 -36.52 -42.40
C GLY A 157 -17.28 -36.95 -41.95
N LEU A 158 -17.62 -36.72 -40.68
CA LEU A 158 -18.93 -37.02 -40.10
C LEU A 158 -20.02 -36.01 -40.49
N MET A 159 -19.68 -34.75 -40.80
CA MET A 159 -20.66 -33.78 -41.31
C MET A 159 -21.24 -34.17 -42.68
N GLU A 160 -20.44 -34.80 -43.53
CA GLU A 160 -20.84 -35.31 -44.85
C GLU A 160 -21.32 -36.78 -44.79
N TYR A 161 -21.46 -37.33 -43.58
CA TYR A 161 -21.79 -38.73 -43.35
C TYR A 161 -23.30 -38.96 -43.16
N ASP A 162 -23.83 -39.95 -43.88
CA ASP A 162 -25.22 -40.37 -43.78
C ASP A 162 -25.38 -41.47 -42.70
N PHE A 163 -25.65 -41.07 -41.46
CA PHE A 163 -25.86 -41.96 -40.32
C PHE A 163 -26.96 -42.99 -40.58
N ILE A 164 -26.70 -44.25 -40.20
CA ILE A 164 -27.70 -45.31 -40.16
C ILE A 164 -28.36 -45.32 -38.78
N ASP A 165 -27.59 -45.15 -37.71
CA ASP A 165 -28.11 -45.17 -36.34
C ASP A 165 -28.60 -43.79 -35.88
N PRO A 166 -29.86 -43.69 -35.38
CA PRO A 166 -30.42 -42.40 -34.97
C PRO A 166 -29.81 -41.90 -33.65
N GLU A 167 -29.30 -42.78 -32.79
CA GLU A 167 -28.63 -42.40 -31.54
C GLU A 167 -27.25 -41.80 -31.85
N ALA A 168 -26.48 -42.42 -32.76
CA ALA A 168 -25.21 -41.86 -33.21
C ALA A 168 -25.38 -40.49 -33.89
N GLN A 169 -26.42 -40.33 -34.72
CA GLN A 169 -26.76 -39.05 -35.33
C GLN A 169 -27.08 -37.98 -34.28
N GLN A 170 -27.86 -38.33 -33.25
CA GLN A 170 -28.20 -37.41 -32.18
C GLN A 170 -26.95 -37.00 -31.39
N LYS A 171 -26.09 -37.94 -30.98
CA LYS A 171 -24.84 -37.65 -30.27
C LYS A 171 -23.90 -36.75 -31.09
N PHE A 172 -23.82 -36.97 -32.41
CA PHE A 172 -23.04 -36.10 -33.29
C PHE A 172 -23.64 -34.71 -33.42
N GLN A 173 -24.97 -34.60 -33.52
CA GLN A 173 -25.65 -33.31 -33.51
C GLN A 173 -25.41 -32.55 -32.19
N GLU A 174 -25.45 -33.24 -31.06
CA GLU A 174 -25.14 -32.67 -29.74
C GLU A 174 -23.68 -32.17 -29.65
N LEU A 175 -22.71 -32.92 -30.20
CA LEU A 175 -21.31 -32.50 -30.29
C LEU A 175 -21.17 -31.24 -31.17
N LEU A 176 -21.80 -31.21 -32.34
CA LEU A 176 -21.79 -30.05 -33.23
C LEU A 176 -22.45 -28.85 -32.57
N ASP A 177 -23.58 -29.04 -31.90
CA ASP A 177 -24.29 -27.98 -31.20
C ASP A 177 -23.45 -27.47 -30.03
N MET A 178 -22.70 -28.32 -29.33
CA MET A 178 -21.76 -27.91 -28.28
C MET A 178 -20.60 -27.07 -28.83
N LEU A 179 -19.94 -27.51 -29.89
CA LEU A 179 -18.85 -26.76 -30.54
C LEU A 179 -19.34 -25.41 -31.08
N LYS A 180 -20.54 -25.36 -31.69
CA LYS A 180 -21.17 -24.12 -32.16
C LYS A 180 -21.61 -23.23 -30.99
N SER A 181 -22.23 -23.80 -29.98
CA SER A 181 -22.68 -23.10 -28.77
C SER A 181 -21.51 -22.47 -28.04
N GLN A 182 -20.35 -23.14 -27.97
CA GLN A 182 -19.16 -22.57 -27.34
C GLN A 182 -18.59 -21.38 -28.11
N MET A 183 -18.73 -21.35 -29.43
CA MET A 183 -18.42 -20.16 -30.22
C MET A 183 -19.45 -19.03 -29.99
N ALA A 184 -20.73 -19.37 -29.77
CA ALA A 184 -21.84 -18.43 -29.63
C ALA A 184 -22.07 -17.88 -28.20
N GLN A 185 -21.75 -18.65 -27.16
CA GLN A 185 -21.80 -18.25 -25.74
C GLN A 185 -20.91 -17.04 -25.43
N ASN A 186 -20.00 -16.70 -26.35
CA ASN A 186 -19.11 -15.56 -26.25
C ASN A 186 -19.78 -14.19 -26.47
N LEU A 187 -21.09 -14.10 -26.76
CA LEU A 187 -21.75 -12.81 -27.02
C LEU A 187 -22.77 -12.37 -25.95
N SER A 188 -23.33 -13.27 -25.13
CA SER A 188 -24.16 -12.90 -23.96
C SER A 188 -24.46 -14.08 -23.03
N GLN A 189 -24.47 -13.83 -21.71
CA GLN A 189 -24.75 -14.81 -20.64
C GLN A 189 -26.21 -15.31 -20.60
N GLU A 190 -27.16 -14.64 -21.26
CA GLU A 190 -28.60 -14.96 -21.19
C GLU A 190 -29.11 -15.83 -22.35
N MET A 191 -28.24 -16.27 -23.26
CA MET A 191 -28.61 -17.21 -24.33
C MET A 191 -28.89 -18.65 -23.80
N ARG A 192 -29.10 -18.85 -22.49
CA ARG A 192 -29.43 -20.18 -21.91
C ARG A 192 -30.87 -20.60 -22.14
N ASP A 193 -31.81 -19.65 -22.23
CA ASP A 193 -33.25 -19.97 -22.15
C ASP A 193 -33.97 -20.06 -23.50
N GLN A 194 -33.28 -19.81 -24.63
CA GLN A 194 -33.87 -19.87 -25.98
C GLN A 194 -33.22 -20.88 -26.95
N ILE A 195 -32.27 -21.70 -26.52
CA ILE A 195 -31.53 -22.59 -27.43
C ILE A 195 -32.13 -24.00 -27.43
N GLN A 196 -33.08 -24.21 -28.34
CA GLN A 196 -33.16 -25.48 -29.07
C GLN A 196 -32.87 -25.18 -30.54
N GLY A 197 -31.63 -25.47 -30.96
CA GLY A 197 -31.18 -25.40 -32.35
C GLY A 197 -30.74 -24.01 -32.79
N MET A 198 -29.43 -23.76 -32.79
CA MET A 198 -28.88 -22.63 -33.55
C MET A 198 -29.14 -22.89 -35.05
N THR A 199 -30.04 -22.12 -35.66
CA THR A 199 -30.34 -22.24 -37.09
C THR A 199 -29.24 -21.58 -37.93
N SER A 200 -29.14 -21.97 -39.21
CA SER A 200 -28.24 -21.36 -40.21
C SER A 200 -28.35 -19.82 -40.28
N GLU A 201 -29.48 -19.26 -39.82
CA GLU A 201 -29.74 -17.82 -39.75
C GLU A 201 -28.88 -17.11 -38.68
N GLN A 202 -28.58 -17.75 -37.55
CA GLN A 202 -27.77 -17.14 -36.49
C GLN A 202 -26.30 -17.02 -36.91
N MET A 203 -25.76 -18.00 -37.64
CA MET A 203 -24.42 -17.93 -38.22
C MET A 203 -24.32 -16.83 -39.27
N ALA A 204 -25.35 -16.66 -40.09
CA ALA A 204 -25.41 -15.55 -41.05
C ALA A 204 -25.44 -14.18 -40.35
N ALA A 205 -26.12 -14.08 -39.21
CA ALA A 205 -26.16 -12.87 -38.39
C ALA A 205 -24.80 -12.56 -37.73
N MET A 206 -24.10 -13.58 -37.20
CA MET A 206 -22.74 -13.45 -36.67
C MET A 206 -21.75 -12.98 -37.75
N ARG A 207 -21.83 -13.54 -38.97
CA ARG A 207 -20.99 -13.13 -40.10
C ARG A 207 -21.21 -11.66 -40.47
N GLU A 208 -22.47 -11.21 -40.51
CA GLU A 208 -22.77 -9.80 -40.81
C GLU A 208 -22.31 -8.86 -39.68
N MET A 209 -22.40 -9.31 -38.42
CA MET A 209 -21.84 -8.59 -37.27
C MET A 209 -20.32 -8.42 -37.42
N LEU A 210 -19.58 -9.51 -37.64
CA LEU A 210 -18.11 -9.48 -37.80
C LEU A 210 -17.69 -8.59 -38.97
N LYS A 211 -18.44 -8.62 -40.08
CA LYS A 211 -18.20 -7.78 -41.24
C LYS A 211 -18.38 -6.29 -40.92
N GLN A 212 -19.44 -5.91 -40.19
CA GLN A 212 -19.62 -4.52 -39.76
C GLN A 212 -18.57 -4.10 -38.74
N LEU A 213 -18.19 -4.99 -37.83
CA LEU A 213 -17.15 -4.71 -36.84
C LEU A 213 -15.78 -4.53 -37.49
N ASN A 214 -15.45 -5.35 -38.50
CA ASN A 214 -14.28 -5.16 -39.36
C ASN A 214 -14.29 -3.81 -40.08
N GLN A 215 -15.46 -3.37 -40.56
CA GLN A 215 -15.62 -2.06 -41.18
C GLN A 215 -15.37 -0.93 -40.18
N MET A 216 -15.99 -0.98 -38.99
CA MET A 216 -15.79 0.02 -37.93
C MET A 216 -14.33 0.11 -37.47
N MET A 217 -13.65 -1.03 -37.33
CA MET A 217 -12.21 -1.05 -37.00
C MET A 217 -11.36 -0.37 -38.08
N ARG A 218 -11.65 -0.63 -39.37
CA ARG A 218 -10.97 0.04 -40.48
C ARG A 218 -11.24 1.54 -40.49
N ASP A 219 -12.48 1.96 -40.28
CA ASP A 219 -12.84 3.37 -40.19
C ASP A 219 -12.05 4.07 -39.08
N LYS A 220 -11.93 3.45 -37.90
CA LYS A 220 -11.10 3.97 -36.81
C LYS A 220 -9.61 4.03 -37.15
N MET A 221 -9.06 3.02 -37.84
CA MET A 221 -7.67 3.04 -38.32
C MET A 221 -7.41 4.15 -39.36
N GLU A 222 -8.41 4.46 -40.18
CA GLU A 222 -8.36 5.56 -41.17
C GLU A 222 -8.64 6.94 -40.52
N GLY A 223 -8.86 7.00 -39.21
CA GLY A 223 -9.17 8.22 -38.47
C GLY A 223 -10.59 8.76 -38.68
N ARG A 224 -11.52 7.91 -39.16
CA ARG A 224 -12.96 8.20 -39.26
C ARG A 224 -13.68 7.73 -38.00
N GLU A 225 -14.82 8.35 -37.70
CA GLU A 225 -15.69 7.89 -36.62
C GLU A 225 -16.43 6.61 -37.05
N PRO A 226 -16.32 5.51 -36.30
CA PRO A 226 -17.08 4.30 -36.56
C PRO A 226 -18.57 4.48 -36.25
N ASP A 227 -19.44 3.89 -37.08
CA ASP A 227 -20.91 3.93 -36.90
C ASP A 227 -21.38 2.95 -35.81
N PHE A 228 -21.08 3.29 -34.55
CA PHE A 228 -21.46 2.48 -33.39
C PHE A 228 -22.98 2.49 -33.14
N ASP A 229 -23.64 3.61 -33.38
CA ASP A 229 -25.09 3.74 -33.19
C ASP A 229 -25.87 2.84 -34.17
N GLY A 230 -25.44 2.79 -35.44
CA GLY A 230 -25.99 1.89 -36.45
C GLY A 230 -25.74 0.42 -36.10
N PHE A 231 -24.54 0.10 -35.62
CA PHE A 231 -24.19 -1.24 -35.13
C PHE A 231 -25.09 -1.68 -33.98
N MET A 232 -25.31 -0.82 -32.98
CA MET A 232 -26.15 -1.12 -31.83
C MET A 232 -27.65 -1.18 -32.18
N GLN A 233 -28.12 -0.44 -33.19
CA GLN A 233 -29.50 -0.59 -33.68
C GLN A 233 -29.74 -1.97 -34.32
N GLN A 234 -28.74 -2.52 -35.00
CA GLN A 234 -28.86 -3.78 -35.72
C GLN A 234 -28.52 -5.00 -34.85
N PHE A 235 -27.51 -4.89 -33.98
CA PHE A 235 -26.97 -5.99 -33.19
C PHE A 235 -27.10 -5.81 -31.67
N GLY A 236 -27.62 -4.67 -31.19
CA GLY A 236 -27.84 -4.40 -29.77
C GLY A 236 -28.62 -5.49 -29.01
N PRO A 237 -29.69 -6.09 -29.58
CA PRO A 237 -30.40 -7.19 -28.94
C PRO A 237 -29.55 -8.43 -28.64
N MET A 238 -28.38 -8.58 -29.28
CA MET A 238 -27.46 -9.70 -29.02
C MET A 238 -26.63 -9.51 -27.75
N PHE A 239 -26.51 -8.30 -27.23
CA PHE A 239 -25.65 -7.97 -26.08
C PHE A 239 -26.38 -7.98 -24.72
N GLY A 240 -27.68 -8.28 -24.70
CA GLY A 240 -28.48 -8.43 -23.46
C GLY A 240 -28.67 -7.14 -22.66
N ASP A 241 -28.81 -7.28 -21.33
CA ASP A 241 -29.15 -6.21 -20.38
C ASP A 241 -28.02 -5.19 -20.13
N ASN A 242 -26.78 -5.52 -20.46
CA ASN A 242 -25.63 -4.61 -20.32
C ASN A 242 -24.87 -4.43 -21.63
N PRO A 243 -25.48 -3.81 -22.65
CA PRO A 243 -24.83 -3.56 -23.92
C PRO A 243 -23.64 -2.61 -23.75
N PRO A 244 -22.58 -2.74 -24.57
CA PRO A 244 -21.50 -1.76 -24.57
C PRO A 244 -22.05 -0.37 -24.89
N GLN A 245 -21.57 0.65 -24.19
CA GLN A 245 -22.02 2.03 -24.36
C GLN A 245 -21.20 2.79 -25.40
N SER A 246 -20.04 2.25 -25.78
CA SER A 246 -19.16 2.85 -26.78
C SER A 246 -18.45 1.78 -27.60
N PHE A 247 -17.95 2.20 -28.77
CA PHE A 247 -17.07 1.36 -29.59
C PHE A 247 -15.83 0.92 -28.78
N ASP A 248 -15.25 1.81 -27.97
CA ASP A 248 -14.07 1.49 -27.15
C ASP A 248 -14.37 0.39 -26.12
N GLU A 249 -15.50 0.47 -25.43
CA GLU A 249 -15.94 -0.56 -24.49
C GLU A 249 -16.21 -1.91 -25.17
N LEU A 250 -16.84 -1.89 -26.36
CA LEU A 250 -17.02 -3.09 -27.16
C LEU A 250 -15.66 -3.71 -27.53
N MET A 251 -14.70 -2.90 -27.97
CA MET A 251 -13.37 -3.37 -28.31
C MET A 251 -12.63 -3.95 -27.10
N GLU A 252 -12.76 -3.34 -25.93
CA GLU A 252 -12.16 -3.83 -24.67
C GLU A 252 -12.72 -5.20 -24.26
N ARG A 253 -14.05 -5.38 -24.33
CA ARG A 253 -14.69 -6.69 -24.05
C ARG A 253 -14.20 -7.76 -25.02
N MET A 254 -14.16 -7.46 -26.32
CA MET A 254 -13.68 -8.38 -27.35
C MET A 254 -12.17 -8.69 -27.17
N GLN A 255 -11.39 -7.70 -26.74
CA GLN A 255 -9.97 -7.86 -26.42
C GLN A 255 -9.76 -8.85 -25.27
N GLN A 256 -10.51 -8.69 -24.17
CA GLN A 256 -10.44 -9.60 -23.03
C GLN A 256 -10.77 -11.03 -23.46
N GLN A 257 -11.83 -11.22 -24.25
CA GLN A 257 -12.23 -12.54 -24.75
C GLN A 257 -11.17 -13.18 -25.65
N LEU A 258 -10.64 -12.45 -26.64
CA LEU A 258 -9.57 -12.95 -27.50
C LEU A 258 -8.32 -13.30 -26.69
N SER A 259 -7.97 -12.49 -25.69
CA SER A 259 -6.84 -12.77 -24.81
C SER A 259 -7.04 -14.06 -24.01
N GLN A 260 -8.25 -14.36 -23.55
CA GLN A 260 -8.57 -15.59 -22.83
C GLN A 260 -8.44 -16.81 -23.73
N MET A 261 -9.03 -16.75 -24.92
CA MET A 261 -8.94 -17.84 -25.91
C MET A 261 -7.49 -18.07 -26.34
N GLN A 262 -6.74 -17.01 -26.69
CA GLN A 262 -5.34 -17.15 -27.06
C GLN A 262 -4.49 -17.68 -25.92
N SER A 263 -4.70 -17.21 -24.68
CA SER A 263 -3.97 -17.70 -23.51
C SER A 263 -4.32 -19.17 -23.21
N MET A 264 -5.56 -19.60 -23.47
CA MET A 264 -5.97 -21.00 -23.38
C MET A 264 -5.21 -21.85 -24.39
N MET A 265 -5.24 -21.45 -25.67
CA MET A 265 -4.51 -22.11 -26.75
C MET A 265 -3.01 -22.17 -26.43
N ASP A 266 -2.45 -21.07 -25.94
CA ASP A 266 -1.04 -20.94 -25.57
C ASP A 266 -0.63 -21.83 -24.39
N SER A 267 -1.59 -22.16 -23.53
CA SER A 267 -1.40 -23.03 -22.37
C SER A 267 -1.53 -24.52 -22.71
N MET A 268 -2.06 -24.87 -23.89
CA MET A 268 -2.08 -26.23 -24.43
C MET A 268 -0.77 -26.59 -25.15
N SER A 269 -0.51 -27.89 -25.25
CA SER A 269 0.56 -28.43 -26.09
C SER A 269 0.34 -28.07 -27.57
N PRO A 270 1.43 -27.94 -28.37
CA PRO A 270 1.31 -27.56 -29.79
C PRO A 270 0.48 -28.53 -30.64
N GLU A 271 0.37 -29.79 -30.21
CA GLU A 271 -0.41 -30.83 -30.89
C GLU A 271 -1.90 -30.64 -30.62
N MET A 272 -2.29 -30.53 -29.34
CA MET A 272 -3.69 -30.34 -28.95
C MET A 272 -4.24 -29.00 -29.46
N ARG A 273 -3.41 -27.94 -29.45
CA ARG A 273 -3.77 -26.64 -30.02
C ARG A 273 -4.21 -26.75 -31.48
N ARG A 274 -3.43 -27.46 -32.31
CA ARG A 274 -3.76 -27.65 -33.73
C ARG A 274 -5.02 -28.48 -33.91
N GLU A 275 -5.19 -29.54 -33.12
CA GLU A 275 -6.38 -30.38 -33.20
C GLU A 275 -7.66 -29.60 -32.85
N LEU A 276 -7.58 -28.71 -31.86
CA LEU A 276 -8.70 -27.84 -31.50
C LEU A 276 -8.95 -26.75 -32.55
N GLU A 277 -7.89 -26.11 -33.08
CA GLU A 277 -8.00 -25.16 -34.21
C GLU A 277 -8.67 -25.82 -35.42
N ASP A 278 -8.23 -27.02 -35.80
CA ASP A 278 -8.77 -27.78 -36.92
C ASP A 278 -10.23 -28.19 -36.66
N ALA A 279 -10.58 -28.55 -35.43
CA ALA A 279 -11.96 -28.87 -35.05
C ALA A 279 -12.88 -27.66 -35.19
N LEU A 280 -12.46 -26.50 -34.68
CA LEU A 280 -13.22 -25.25 -34.81
C LEU A 280 -13.31 -24.78 -36.26
N ASP A 281 -12.21 -24.83 -37.02
CA ASP A 281 -12.16 -24.46 -38.44
C ASP A 281 -13.09 -25.34 -39.29
N SER A 282 -13.21 -26.62 -38.93
CA SER A 282 -14.06 -27.57 -39.66
C SER A 282 -15.55 -27.23 -39.59
N VAL A 283 -16.01 -26.63 -38.48
CA VAL A 283 -17.43 -26.31 -38.24
C VAL A 283 -17.84 -24.98 -38.91
N LEU A 284 -16.86 -24.15 -39.30
CA LEU A 284 -17.09 -22.82 -39.87
C LEU A 284 -17.18 -22.84 -41.40
N ASP A 285 -18.14 -22.07 -41.94
CA ASP A 285 -18.22 -21.83 -43.38
C ASP A 285 -17.04 -20.93 -43.87
N PRO A 286 -16.63 -21.04 -45.15
CA PRO A 286 -15.47 -20.29 -45.66
C PRO A 286 -15.57 -18.77 -45.50
N GLU A 287 -16.76 -18.19 -45.64
CA GLU A 287 -16.93 -16.74 -45.57
C GLU A 287 -16.81 -16.23 -44.13
N THR A 288 -17.35 -16.96 -43.15
CA THR A 288 -17.20 -16.62 -41.72
C THR A 288 -15.73 -16.67 -41.30
N ARG A 289 -14.97 -17.66 -41.79
CA ARG A 289 -13.53 -17.77 -41.52
C ARG A 289 -12.73 -16.58 -42.04
N ASP A 290 -13.01 -16.14 -43.26
CA ASP A 290 -12.38 -14.95 -43.83
C ASP A 290 -12.67 -13.69 -43.00
N GLN A 291 -13.89 -13.55 -42.47
CA GLN A 291 -14.24 -12.42 -41.59
C GLN A 291 -13.53 -12.50 -40.24
N MET A 292 -13.41 -13.69 -39.64
CA MET A 292 -12.69 -13.87 -38.37
C MET A 292 -11.19 -13.63 -38.51
N ALA A 293 -10.57 -14.09 -39.60
CA ALA A 293 -9.16 -13.84 -39.88
C ALA A 293 -8.87 -12.34 -40.07
N GLN A 294 -9.75 -11.64 -40.80
CA GLN A 294 -9.68 -10.18 -40.92
C GLN A 294 -9.86 -9.48 -39.57
N PHE A 295 -10.80 -9.95 -38.75
CA PHE A 295 -11.05 -9.42 -37.42
C PHE A 295 -9.82 -9.55 -36.52
N ALA A 296 -9.25 -10.75 -36.41
CA ALA A 296 -8.05 -10.99 -35.60
C ALA A 296 -6.85 -10.12 -36.06
N SER A 297 -6.66 -9.98 -37.38
CA SER A 297 -5.59 -9.14 -37.92
C SER A 297 -5.77 -7.65 -37.63
N LEU A 298 -7.00 -7.13 -37.73
CA LEU A 298 -7.31 -5.72 -37.42
C LEU A 298 -7.19 -5.45 -35.92
N MET A 299 -7.62 -6.41 -35.09
CA MET A 299 -7.47 -6.36 -33.64
C MET A 299 -6.01 -6.24 -33.21
N GLU A 300 -5.14 -7.11 -33.73
CA GLU A 300 -3.72 -7.11 -33.40
C GLU A 300 -3.03 -5.79 -33.84
N GLN A 301 -3.48 -5.18 -34.94
CA GLN A 301 -2.96 -3.89 -35.40
C GLN A 301 -3.45 -2.71 -34.55
N LEU A 302 -4.70 -2.72 -34.10
CA LEU A 302 -5.27 -1.67 -33.27
C LEU A 302 -4.79 -1.74 -31.82
N MET A 303 -4.65 -2.95 -31.29
CA MET A 303 -4.29 -3.21 -29.90
C MET A 303 -3.30 -4.39 -29.83
N PRO A 304 -1.99 -4.13 -29.69
CA PRO A 304 -0.99 -5.18 -29.55
C PRO A 304 -1.30 -6.04 -28.32
N MET A 305 -1.50 -7.34 -28.53
CA MET A 305 -1.91 -8.28 -27.47
C MET A 305 -0.73 -8.88 -26.69
N ASP A 306 0.50 -8.50 -27.01
CA ASP A 306 1.70 -9.16 -26.51
C ASP A 306 1.89 -9.03 -24.99
N GLU A 307 1.39 -7.95 -24.38
CA GLU A 307 1.42 -7.77 -22.91
C GLU A 307 0.27 -8.48 -22.19
N LEU A 308 -0.80 -8.82 -22.92
CA LEU A 308 -2.00 -9.48 -22.39
C LEU A 308 -1.96 -11.01 -22.55
N ARG A 309 -1.22 -11.51 -23.55
CA ARG A 309 -1.00 -12.95 -23.78
C ARG A 309 -0.16 -13.52 -22.63
N ARG A 310 -0.73 -14.47 -21.90
CA ARG A 310 -0.03 -15.18 -20.82
C ARG A 310 -0.09 -16.68 -21.04
N GLN A 311 1.08 -17.30 -20.98
CA GLN A 311 1.17 -18.75 -20.98
C GLN A 311 1.08 -19.26 -19.54
N TYR A 312 0.09 -20.09 -19.27
CA TYR A 312 -0.09 -20.72 -17.96
C TYR A 312 0.44 -22.16 -17.99
N PRO A 313 1.45 -22.49 -17.18
CA PRO A 313 1.96 -23.86 -17.11
C PRO A 313 1.03 -24.72 -16.25
N PHE A 314 0.07 -25.39 -16.89
CA PHE A 314 -0.73 -26.43 -16.24
C PHE A 314 0.12 -27.68 -16.03
N LEU A 315 0.04 -28.25 -14.82
CA LEU A 315 0.87 -29.37 -14.35
C LEU A 315 0.05 -30.48 -13.69
N GLY A 316 -1.28 -30.34 -13.64
CA GLY A 316 -2.17 -31.28 -12.98
C GLY A 316 -2.60 -32.44 -13.86
N ASP A 317 -3.47 -33.27 -13.31
CA ASP A 317 -4.02 -34.47 -13.94
C ASP A 317 -5.55 -34.42 -14.09
N ASP A 318 -6.24 -33.51 -13.39
CA ASP A 318 -7.70 -33.40 -13.46
C ASP A 318 -8.13 -32.91 -14.86
N SER A 319 -9.13 -33.57 -15.45
CA SER A 319 -9.67 -33.20 -16.75
C SER A 319 -10.58 -31.98 -16.66
N LEU A 320 -10.56 -31.19 -17.74
CA LEU A 320 -11.38 -30.00 -17.92
C LEU A 320 -12.22 -30.18 -19.18
N THR A 321 -13.51 -29.86 -19.06
CA THR A 321 -14.32 -29.54 -20.25
C THR A 321 -13.92 -28.18 -20.79
N MET A 322 -14.22 -27.90 -22.06
CA MET A 322 -13.96 -26.58 -22.65
C MET A 322 -14.60 -25.42 -21.87
N GLU A 323 -15.83 -25.62 -21.36
CA GLU A 323 -16.51 -24.59 -20.55
C GLU A 323 -15.73 -24.30 -19.25
N GLN A 324 -15.31 -25.36 -18.55
CA GLN A 324 -14.50 -25.23 -17.33
C GLN A 324 -13.11 -24.64 -17.61
N ALA A 325 -12.50 -24.97 -18.76
CA ALA A 325 -11.24 -24.39 -19.18
C ALA A 325 -11.36 -22.87 -19.40
N MET A 326 -12.41 -22.43 -20.09
CA MET A 326 -12.67 -21.01 -20.32
C MET A 326 -12.98 -20.25 -19.01
N GLU A 327 -13.77 -20.83 -18.12
CA GLU A 327 -14.02 -20.27 -16.79
C GLU A 327 -12.73 -20.17 -15.96
N MET A 328 -11.88 -21.22 -16.01
CA MET A 328 -10.58 -21.22 -15.36
C MET A 328 -9.67 -20.11 -15.90
N MET A 329 -9.63 -19.92 -17.21
CA MET A 329 -8.83 -18.87 -17.84
C MET A 329 -9.28 -17.47 -17.44
N ARG A 330 -10.59 -17.25 -17.34
CA ARG A 330 -11.15 -16.00 -16.80
C ARG A 330 -10.69 -15.77 -15.36
N HIS A 331 -10.84 -16.77 -14.50
CA HIS A 331 -10.39 -16.69 -13.11
C HIS A 331 -8.88 -16.39 -12.99
N LEU A 332 -8.03 -17.03 -13.81
CA LEU A 332 -6.59 -16.79 -13.82
C LEU A 332 -6.24 -15.37 -14.27
N GLN A 333 -6.97 -14.84 -15.26
CA GLN A 333 -6.78 -13.47 -15.72
C GLN A 333 -7.21 -12.44 -14.65
N ASP A 334 -8.32 -12.69 -13.95
CA ASP A 334 -8.75 -11.83 -12.85
C ASP A 334 -7.74 -11.84 -11.69
N LEU A 335 -7.18 -13.01 -11.35
CA LEU A 335 -6.08 -13.12 -10.39
C LEU A 335 -4.86 -12.29 -10.80
N ASP A 336 -4.53 -12.27 -12.10
CA ASP A 336 -3.40 -11.55 -12.65
C ASP A 336 -3.59 -10.03 -12.69
N GLN A 337 -4.79 -9.56 -13.06
CA GLN A 337 -5.17 -8.15 -12.99
C GLN A 337 -5.09 -7.65 -11.54
N LEU A 338 -5.63 -8.43 -10.60
CA LEU A 338 -5.58 -8.09 -9.18
C LEU A 338 -4.15 -8.15 -8.64
N GLU A 339 -3.31 -9.10 -9.09
CA GLU A 339 -1.89 -9.14 -8.76
C GLU A 339 -1.18 -7.85 -9.19
N GLN A 340 -1.44 -7.38 -10.41
CA GLN A 340 -0.88 -6.13 -10.93
C GLN A 340 -1.36 -4.91 -10.14
N ALA A 341 -2.66 -4.82 -9.88
CA ALA A 341 -3.25 -3.73 -9.10
C ALA A 341 -2.66 -3.66 -7.68
N LEU A 342 -2.51 -4.79 -7.00
CA LEU A 342 -1.86 -4.85 -5.68
C LEU A 342 -0.37 -4.52 -5.73
N GLN A 343 0.35 -4.95 -6.77
CA GLN A 343 1.76 -4.58 -6.95
C GLN A 343 1.93 -3.08 -7.20
N GLU A 344 1.06 -2.48 -7.99
CA GLU A 344 1.03 -1.05 -8.21
C GLU A 344 0.70 -0.30 -6.91
N ALA A 345 -0.33 -0.72 -6.19
CA ALA A 345 -0.73 -0.14 -4.91
C ALA A 345 0.40 -0.21 -3.87
N MET A 346 1.15 -1.32 -3.79
CA MET A 346 2.35 -1.43 -2.95
C MET A 346 3.48 -0.49 -3.38
N ARG A 347 3.56 -0.12 -4.66
CA ARG A 347 4.61 0.76 -5.20
C ARG A 347 4.26 2.23 -5.04
N THR A 348 3.02 2.61 -5.34
CA THR A 348 2.55 4.01 -5.35
C THR A 348 2.01 4.41 -3.98
N GLY A 349 1.37 3.49 -3.26
CA GLY A 349 0.58 3.76 -2.06
C GLY A 349 -0.86 4.16 -2.35
N GLN A 350 -1.29 4.13 -3.62
CA GLN A 350 -2.67 4.40 -4.03
C GLN A 350 -3.47 3.11 -4.04
N LEU A 351 -4.55 3.06 -3.26
CA LEU A 351 -5.40 1.88 -3.12
C LEU A 351 -6.58 1.87 -4.12
N GLU A 352 -6.84 2.98 -4.82
CA GLU A 352 -8.04 3.18 -5.65
C GLU A 352 -8.15 2.23 -6.84
N ASN A 353 -7.03 1.71 -7.35
CA ASN A 353 -7.01 0.80 -8.51
C ASN A 353 -7.38 -0.65 -8.13
N VAL A 354 -7.57 -0.95 -6.85
CA VAL A 354 -7.85 -2.31 -6.38
C VAL A 354 -9.36 -2.45 -6.12
N ASP A 355 -9.99 -3.36 -6.86
CA ASP A 355 -11.43 -3.64 -6.73
C ASP A 355 -11.71 -4.54 -5.50
N PRO A 356 -12.45 -4.06 -4.49
CA PRO A 356 -12.77 -4.83 -3.29
C PRO A 356 -13.74 -5.99 -3.55
N GLU A 357 -14.59 -5.91 -4.59
CA GLU A 357 -15.53 -6.97 -4.95
C GLU A 357 -14.77 -8.16 -5.55
N LYS A 358 -13.84 -7.90 -6.48
CA LYS A 358 -12.94 -8.93 -7.02
C LYS A 358 -12.06 -9.57 -5.93
N LEU A 359 -11.63 -8.79 -4.93
CA LEU A 359 -10.91 -9.32 -3.77
C LEU A 359 -11.77 -10.33 -2.97
N ALA A 360 -13.04 -10.00 -2.72
CA ALA A 360 -13.95 -10.90 -2.02
C ALA A 360 -14.22 -12.18 -2.81
N GLU A 361 -14.42 -12.07 -4.11
CA GLU A 361 -14.67 -13.22 -4.99
C GLU A 361 -13.46 -14.17 -5.05
N LEU A 362 -12.26 -13.61 -5.23
CA LEU A 362 -11.04 -14.40 -5.48
C LEU A 362 -10.33 -14.87 -4.21
N LEU A 363 -10.38 -14.10 -3.12
CA LEU A 363 -9.67 -14.41 -1.87
C LEU A 363 -10.61 -14.64 -0.67
N GLY A 364 -11.88 -14.28 -0.79
CA GLY A 364 -12.88 -14.38 0.27
C GLY A 364 -13.09 -13.06 1.04
N GLU A 365 -14.16 -13.04 1.83
CA GLU A 365 -14.58 -11.87 2.63
C GLU A 365 -13.54 -11.37 3.65
N ASP A 366 -12.63 -12.25 4.09
CA ASP A 366 -11.54 -11.85 4.99
C ASP A 366 -10.54 -10.92 4.30
N ALA A 367 -10.26 -11.16 3.01
CA ALA A 367 -9.35 -10.32 2.23
C ALA A 367 -9.96 -8.95 1.93
N ARG A 368 -11.25 -8.90 1.58
CA ARG A 368 -11.99 -7.64 1.41
C ARG A 368 -11.95 -6.81 2.68
N ARG A 369 -12.25 -7.42 3.83
CA ARG A 369 -12.20 -6.72 5.13
C ARG A 369 -10.81 -6.22 5.48
N ALA A 370 -9.77 -7.02 5.24
CA ALA A 370 -8.39 -6.57 5.45
C ALA A 370 -8.06 -5.35 4.58
N TRP A 371 -8.46 -5.38 3.31
CA TRP A 371 -8.27 -4.25 2.40
C TRP A 371 -9.05 -3.00 2.82
N GLU A 372 -10.32 -3.14 3.21
CA GLU A 372 -11.15 -2.03 3.67
C GLU A 372 -10.59 -1.36 4.93
N GLU A 373 -10.03 -2.15 5.85
CA GLU A 373 -9.36 -1.62 7.03
C GLU A 373 -8.05 -0.88 6.67
N LEU A 374 -7.30 -1.34 5.67
CA LEU A 374 -6.12 -0.61 5.18
C LEU A 374 -6.51 0.75 4.56
N ASP A 375 -7.56 0.82 3.74
CA ASP A 375 -8.03 2.11 3.22
C ASP A 375 -8.61 2.99 4.33
N ARG A 376 -9.34 2.41 5.28
CA ARG A 376 -9.86 3.13 6.45
C ARG A 376 -8.74 3.76 7.29
N MET A 377 -7.59 3.13 7.44
CA MET A 377 -6.44 3.72 8.16
C MET A 377 -6.03 5.06 7.56
N ARG A 378 -5.98 5.16 6.23
CA ARG A 378 -5.66 6.42 5.54
C ARG A 378 -6.70 7.49 5.85
N GLN A 379 -7.98 7.14 5.74
CA GLN A 379 -9.10 8.06 6.02
C GLN A 379 -9.08 8.53 7.48
N LEU A 380 -8.84 7.64 8.44
CA LEU A 380 -8.76 7.98 9.87
C LEU A 380 -7.65 8.99 10.18
N LEU A 381 -6.49 8.89 9.51
CA LEU A 381 -5.40 9.84 9.69
C LEU A 381 -5.74 11.23 9.11
N GLN A 382 -6.46 11.26 7.99
CA GLN A 382 -6.95 12.49 7.37
C GLN A 382 -8.03 13.15 8.24
N ASP A 383 -9.02 12.38 8.69
CA ASP A 383 -10.14 12.84 9.53
C ASP A 383 -9.67 13.34 10.89
N ALA A 384 -8.70 12.66 11.50
CA ALA A 384 -8.07 13.12 12.74
C ALA A 384 -7.22 14.39 12.54
N GLY A 385 -6.97 14.80 11.28
CA GLY A 385 -6.18 15.95 10.91
C GLY A 385 -4.70 15.77 11.20
N TYR A 386 -4.19 14.54 11.16
CA TYR A 386 -2.76 14.25 11.34
C TYR A 386 -1.96 14.36 10.04
N ILE A 387 -2.59 14.06 8.92
CA ILE A 387 -2.05 14.20 7.56
C ILE A 387 -2.94 15.11 6.72
N THR A 388 -2.38 15.74 5.70
CA THR A 388 -3.13 16.55 4.73
C THR A 388 -3.91 15.65 3.77
N ALA A 389 -4.99 16.21 3.19
CA ALA A 389 -5.85 15.51 2.25
C ALA A 389 -5.38 15.62 0.78
N ASP A 390 -4.21 16.19 0.54
CA ASP A 390 -3.61 16.27 -0.79
C ASP A 390 -2.87 14.97 -1.15
N ASP A 391 -2.57 14.78 -2.43
CA ASP A 391 -1.88 13.58 -2.95
C ASP A 391 -0.52 13.31 -2.29
N LYS A 392 0.08 14.34 -1.68
CA LYS A 392 1.35 14.24 -0.96
C LYS A 392 1.22 13.73 0.47
N MET A 393 0.03 13.82 1.08
CA MET A 393 -0.27 13.39 2.46
C MET A 393 0.82 13.78 3.47
N ASP A 394 1.16 15.06 3.50
CA ASP A 394 2.15 15.63 4.41
C ASP A 394 1.65 15.67 5.86
N LEU A 395 2.58 15.63 6.83
CA LEU A 395 2.24 15.81 8.25
C LEU A 395 1.66 17.22 8.50
N THR A 396 0.54 17.28 9.21
CA THR A 396 0.04 18.54 9.74
C THR A 396 0.80 18.94 11.01
N ALA A 397 0.62 20.19 11.45
CA ALA A 397 1.14 20.65 12.74
C ALA A 397 0.61 19.81 13.93
N ARG A 398 -0.58 19.21 13.81
CA ARG A 398 -1.15 18.31 14.81
C ARG A 398 -0.42 16.95 14.80
N GLY A 399 -0.11 16.42 13.61
CA GLY A 399 0.69 15.20 13.43
C GLY A 399 2.08 15.33 14.03
N ILE A 400 2.80 16.41 13.71
CA ILE A 400 4.13 16.70 14.27
C ILE A 400 4.09 16.78 15.79
N ARG A 401 3.08 17.46 16.34
CA ARG A 401 2.90 17.57 17.80
C ARG A 401 2.68 16.20 18.44
N ARG A 402 1.91 15.32 17.82
CA ARG A 402 1.68 13.96 18.32
C ARG A 402 2.97 13.14 18.36
N ILE A 403 3.75 13.19 17.27
CA ILE A 403 5.07 12.54 17.19
C ILE A 403 5.99 13.07 18.30
N GLY A 404 6.04 14.38 18.52
CA GLY A 404 6.81 15.00 19.60
C GLY A 404 6.36 14.56 21.00
N GLN A 405 5.05 14.43 21.24
CA GLN A 405 4.51 13.91 22.50
C GLN A 405 4.87 12.43 22.75
N LYS A 406 4.83 11.60 21.71
CA LYS A 406 5.29 10.21 21.80
C LYS A 406 6.78 10.16 22.12
N ALA A 407 7.60 10.90 21.38
CA ALA A 407 9.05 11.01 21.63
C ALA A 407 9.34 11.46 23.07
N LEU A 408 8.60 12.45 23.58
CA LEU A 408 8.71 12.91 24.96
C LEU A 408 8.40 11.79 25.96
N ARG A 409 7.27 11.07 25.78
CA ARG A 409 6.89 9.94 26.64
C ARG A 409 7.97 8.85 26.67
N GLU A 410 8.54 8.52 25.52
CA GLU A 410 9.55 7.46 25.40
C GLU A 410 10.88 7.83 26.04
N VAL A 411 11.34 9.08 25.86
CA VAL A 411 12.54 9.59 26.54
C VAL A 411 12.30 9.62 28.07
N PHE A 412 11.17 10.14 28.55
CA PHE A 412 10.86 10.16 29.99
C PHE A 412 10.63 8.77 30.61
N ALA A 413 10.17 7.79 29.84
CA ALA A 413 10.00 6.41 30.31
C ALA A 413 11.35 5.75 30.62
N HIS A 414 12.39 6.05 29.84
CA HIS A 414 13.77 5.63 30.14
C HIS A 414 14.27 6.30 31.43
N LEU A 415 13.98 7.59 31.62
CA LEU A 415 14.37 8.34 32.83
C LEU A 415 13.88 7.72 34.15
N LYS A 416 12.66 7.17 34.17
CA LYS A 416 12.10 6.51 35.37
C LYS A 416 12.79 5.19 35.72
N LYS A 417 13.44 4.53 34.75
CA LYS A 417 14.16 3.27 35.00
C LYS A 417 15.57 3.48 35.56
N ASP A 418 16.21 4.63 35.33
CA ASP A 418 17.67 4.77 35.52
C ASP A 418 18.20 5.66 36.68
N ARG A 419 17.38 6.32 37.52
CA ARG A 419 17.67 6.62 38.96
C ARG A 419 16.73 7.64 39.60
N LEU A 420 16.18 7.25 40.76
CA LEU A 420 15.85 8.14 41.87
C LEU A 420 17.10 8.37 42.72
N GLY A 421 17.77 9.50 42.53
CA GLY A 421 18.82 10.00 43.42
C GLY A 421 18.49 11.45 43.79
N HIS A 422 18.18 11.67 45.08
CA HIS A 422 17.81 12.94 45.69
C HIS A 422 18.70 14.11 45.27
N HIS A 423 18.13 15.25 44.89
CA HIS A 423 18.66 16.56 45.30
C HIS A 423 17.52 17.60 45.34
N VAL A 424 17.07 17.91 46.55
CA VAL A 424 16.31 19.12 46.86
C VAL A 424 17.34 20.21 47.16
N THR A 425 17.42 21.24 46.34
CA THR A 425 18.10 22.49 46.70
C THR A 425 17.04 23.57 46.93
N ASN A 426 17.11 24.16 48.11
CA ASN A 426 16.10 25.02 48.70
C ASN A 426 16.69 26.42 48.85
N ILE A 427 16.58 27.31 47.86
CA ILE A 427 17.09 28.70 47.96
C ILE A 427 16.20 29.67 47.18
N ARG A 428 15.84 30.80 47.82
CA ARG A 428 14.92 31.87 47.36
C ARG A 428 15.71 33.10 46.89
N GLY A 429 15.29 33.74 45.79
CA GLY A 429 15.83 35.00 45.25
C GLY A 429 14.78 36.14 45.23
N ALA A 430 15.23 37.40 45.34
CA ALA A 430 14.47 38.49 45.95
C ALA A 430 13.64 39.45 45.05
N ASN A 431 13.48 39.25 43.72
CA ASN A 431 12.79 40.24 42.86
C ASN A 431 11.99 39.65 41.67
N GLY A 432 10.71 39.27 41.82
CA GLY A 432 9.87 38.76 40.70
C GLY A 432 8.48 39.40 40.58
N ASP A 433 7.59 38.83 39.78
CA ASP A 433 6.18 39.24 39.63
C ASP A 433 5.27 38.58 40.71
N LEU A 434 4.22 39.28 41.17
CA LEU A 434 3.34 38.83 42.25
C LEU A 434 2.54 37.56 41.88
N LEU A 435 2.67 36.48 42.65
CA LEU A 435 1.62 35.46 42.76
C LEU A 435 0.50 35.97 43.68
N GLY A 436 -0.74 35.51 43.42
CA GLY A 436 -1.87 35.70 44.34
C GLY A 436 -1.80 34.85 45.62
N ASP A 437 -0.78 34.01 45.77
CA ASP A 437 -0.54 33.19 46.95
C ASP A 437 0.44 33.87 47.91
N THR A 438 0.10 33.82 49.20
CA THR A 438 0.82 34.45 50.29
C THR A 438 1.55 33.42 51.16
N LYS A 439 2.57 33.86 51.90
CA LYS A 439 3.25 33.05 52.93
C LYS A 439 3.59 33.90 54.16
N ALA A 440 3.77 33.28 55.32
CA ALA A 440 4.29 33.95 56.50
C ALA A 440 5.69 34.53 56.26
N TYR A 441 5.94 35.73 56.78
CA TYR A 441 7.20 36.44 56.67
C TYR A 441 8.30 35.78 57.53
N GLU A 442 9.45 35.50 56.92
CA GLU A 442 10.66 35.06 57.60
C GLU A 442 11.76 36.13 57.46
N PHE A 443 12.63 36.25 58.47
CA PHE A 443 13.71 37.23 58.44
C PHE A 443 14.62 37.00 57.22
N GLY A 444 14.71 38.01 56.34
CA GLY A 444 15.45 37.94 55.08
C GLY A 444 14.57 37.91 53.82
N ASP A 445 13.25 37.77 53.96
CA ASP A 445 12.32 37.87 52.84
C ASP A 445 12.09 39.32 52.36
N PRO A 446 11.75 39.55 51.07
CA PRO A 446 11.35 40.87 50.58
C PRO A 446 10.11 41.40 51.31
N PHE A 447 10.17 42.64 51.79
CA PHE A 447 9.15 43.23 52.65
C PHE A 447 7.95 43.80 51.84
N GLN A 448 7.27 42.95 51.08
CA GLN A 448 6.05 43.30 50.35
C GLN A 448 4.84 42.56 50.95
N LEU A 449 4.23 43.22 51.93
CA LEU A 449 3.13 42.70 52.75
C LEU A 449 1.82 42.62 51.99
N ASP A 450 1.12 41.49 52.12
CA ASP A 450 -0.32 41.44 51.92
C ASP A 450 -0.98 42.06 53.15
N LEU A 451 -1.41 43.32 53.01
CA LEU A 451 -2.04 44.08 54.09
C LEU A 451 -3.33 43.42 54.57
N GLN A 452 -4.12 42.82 53.69
CA GLN A 452 -5.40 42.21 54.05
C GLN A 452 -5.18 40.95 54.88
N ALA A 453 -4.29 40.07 54.42
CA ALA A 453 -3.96 38.83 55.12
C ALA A 453 -3.22 39.12 56.45
N THR A 454 -2.31 40.10 56.44
CA THR A 454 -1.59 40.54 57.64
C THR A 454 -2.52 41.10 58.71
N VAL A 455 -3.46 41.97 58.33
CA VAL A 455 -4.45 42.53 59.26
C VAL A 455 -5.41 41.45 59.74
N LYS A 456 -5.84 40.53 58.86
CA LYS A 456 -6.65 39.36 59.23
C LYS A 456 -5.95 38.51 60.29
N ASN A 457 -4.68 38.20 60.12
CA ASN A 457 -3.89 37.41 61.08
C ASN A 457 -3.77 38.14 62.43
N ALA A 458 -3.54 39.46 62.41
CA ALA A 458 -3.49 40.28 63.61
C ALA A 458 -4.82 40.32 64.37
N ILE A 459 -5.96 40.38 63.67
CA ILE A 459 -7.31 40.34 64.24
C ILE A 459 -7.64 38.95 64.80
N LEU A 460 -7.30 37.88 64.08
CA LEU A 460 -7.50 36.51 64.55
C LEU A 460 -6.72 36.23 65.85
N ARG A 461 -5.53 36.83 65.99
CA ARG A 461 -4.70 36.66 67.19
C ARG A 461 -5.20 37.44 68.40
N ASN A 462 -5.55 38.72 68.23
CA ASN A 462 -5.84 39.64 69.34
C ASN A 462 -7.33 39.94 69.53
N GLY A 463 -8.21 39.39 68.68
CA GLY A 463 -9.63 39.71 68.64
C GLY A 463 -9.94 41.04 67.94
N PRO A 464 -11.22 41.39 67.73
CA PRO A 464 -11.67 42.54 66.94
C PRO A 464 -11.53 43.91 67.67
N GLY A 465 -10.49 44.08 68.50
CA GLY A 465 -10.23 45.33 69.22
C GLY A 465 -9.56 46.41 68.36
N VAL A 466 -9.94 47.67 68.57
CA VAL A 466 -9.30 48.84 67.93
C VAL A 466 -8.48 49.59 68.99
N PRO A 467 -7.20 49.94 68.74
CA PRO A 467 -6.45 49.72 67.50
C PRO A 467 -5.93 48.28 67.36
N VAL A 468 -5.93 47.77 66.11
CA VAL A 468 -5.38 46.45 65.77
C VAL A 468 -3.87 46.46 65.99
N ARG A 469 -3.36 45.64 66.92
CA ARG A 469 -1.92 45.50 67.19
C ARG A 469 -1.31 44.43 66.29
N MET A 470 -0.51 44.86 65.32
CA MET A 470 0.27 43.99 64.42
C MET A 470 1.63 43.65 65.02
N SER A 471 2.11 42.43 64.78
CA SER A 471 3.43 41.92 65.15
C SER A 471 4.07 41.20 63.96
N PRO A 472 5.40 41.00 63.93
CA PRO A 472 6.07 40.31 62.82
C PRO A 472 5.56 38.91 62.50
N GLN A 473 4.92 38.22 63.46
CA GLN A 473 4.33 36.90 63.25
C GLN A 473 3.01 36.95 62.45
N ASP A 474 2.38 38.13 62.39
CA ASP A 474 1.14 38.34 61.63
C ASP A 474 1.43 38.66 60.17
N PHE A 475 2.68 38.98 59.82
CA PHE A 475 3.09 39.44 58.50
C PHE A 475 3.01 38.32 57.47
N GLU A 476 2.20 38.56 56.45
CA GLU A 476 2.10 37.70 55.27
C GLU A 476 2.62 38.45 54.06
N ILE A 477 3.44 37.81 53.25
CA ILE A 477 4.05 38.40 52.06
C ILE A 477 3.67 37.61 50.81
N TYR A 478 3.64 38.30 49.67
CA TYR A 478 3.44 37.66 48.37
C TYR A 478 4.64 36.78 48.00
N ARG A 479 4.38 35.60 47.42
CA ARG A 479 5.42 34.80 46.77
C ARG A 479 5.72 35.37 45.38
N TYR A 480 6.99 35.37 45.01
CA TYR A 480 7.45 35.64 43.65
C TYR A 480 7.90 34.33 42.99
N GLU A 481 7.42 34.03 41.79
CA GLU A 481 8.10 33.10 40.89
C GLU A 481 8.83 33.89 39.81
N HIS A 482 10.14 33.70 39.72
CA HIS A 482 10.90 34.15 38.57
C HIS A 482 10.69 33.14 37.44
N MET A 483 9.75 33.41 36.54
CA MET A 483 9.79 32.74 35.24
C MET A 483 10.76 33.52 34.35
N THR A 484 12.07 33.26 34.50
CA THR A 484 13.05 33.71 33.51
C THR A 484 12.70 33.05 32.18
N ARG A 485 12.37 33.87 31.19
CA ARG A 485 12.22 33.44 29.79
C ARG A 485 13.57 32.87 29.32
N ALA A 486 13.56 31.72 28.67
CA ALA A 486 14.77 31.16 28.06
C ALA A 486 14.70 31.24 26.54
N ALA A 487 15.82 31.60 25.91
CA ALA A 487 16.02 31.54 24.47
C ALA A 487 17.09 30.47 24.19
N THR A 488 16.69 29.40 23.51
CA THR A 488 17.52 28.22 23.24
C THR A 488 17.72 28.07 21.74
N ALA A 489 18.97 27.95 21.28
CA ALA A 489 19.27 27.50 19.93
C ALA A 489 19.80 26.06 19.97
N ILE A 490 19.19 25.14 19.25
CA ILE A 490 19.63 23.75 19.11
C ILE A 490 20.40 23.63 17.81
N LEU A 491 21.66 23.22 17.90
CA LEU A 491 22.51 22.95 16.76
C LEU A 491 22.53 21.44 16.49
N LEU A 492 21.94 21.05 15.36
CA LEU A 492 21.89 19.67 14.88
C LEU A 492 22.92 19.46 13.77
N ASP A 493 23.93 18.66 14.07
CA ASP A 493 24.90 18.22 13.07
C ASP A 493 24.23 17.30 12.04
N GLN A 494 24.26 17.69 10.76
CA GLN A 494 23.71 16.96 9.62
C GLN A 494 24.81 16.31 8.76
N SER A 495 26.03 16.22 9.27
CA SER A 495 27.15 15.60 8.58
C SER A 495 26.94 14.11 8.34
N ARG A 496 27.74 13.56 7.41
CA ARG A 496 27.64 12.14 7.01
C ARG A 496 27.88 11.16 8.17
N SER A 497 28.72 11.51 9.15
CA SER A 497 28.99 10.68 10.33
C SER A 497 27.73 10.46 11.17
N MET A 498 26.92 11.52 11.35
CA MET A 498 25.66 11.47 12.10
C MET A 498 24.63 10.52 11.48
N GLY A 499 24.70 10.27 10.18
CA GLY A 499 23.82 9.35 9.46
C GLY A 499 24.20 7.86 9.60
N LEU A 500 25.50 7.56 9.74
CA LEU A 500 26.02 6.19 9.67
C LEU A 500 25.64 5.31 10.89
N PHE A 501 25.22 5.91 12.01
CA PHE A 501 24.89 5.21 13.25
C PHE A 501 23.53 5.60 13.85
N ASN A 502 22.61 6.14 13.05
CA ASN A 502 21.31 6.67 13.50
C ASN A 502 21.40 7.77 14.58
N ASN A 503 22.58 8.37 14.77
CA ASN A 503 22.85 9.47 15.70
C ASN A 503 21.96 10.69 15.41
N TYR A 504 21.77 11.01 14.12
CA TYR A 504 20.89 12.10 13.70
C TYR A 504 19.43 11.86 14.08
N GLN A 505 18.93 10.62 13.96
CA GLN A 505 17.54 10.28 14.31
C GLN A 505 17.30 10.45 15.81
N ALA A 506 18.25 10.02 16.65
CA ALA A 506 18.19 10.25 18.08
C ALA A 506 18.19 11.75 18.43
N ALA A 507 19.04 12.54 17.78
CA ALA A 507 19.09 13.99 17.96
C ALA A 507 17.79 14.69 17.53
N LYS A 508 17.22 14.30 16.39
CA LYS A 508 15.93 14.78 15.87
C LYS A 508 14.78 14.43 16.82
N LYS A 509 14.71 13.18 17.27
CA LYS A 509 13.69 12.70 18.23
C LYS A 509 13.76 13.48 19.55
N MET A 510 14.96 13.69 20.08
CA MET A 510 15.17 14.51 21.28
C MET A 510 14.72 15.96 21.05
N THR A 511 15.07 16.55 19.91
CA THR A 511 14.69 17.93 19.57
C THR A 511 13.18 18.09 19.51
N LEU A 512 12.48 17.15 18.88
CA LEU A 512 11.00 17.12 18.84
C LEU A 512 10.39 16.95 20.24
N ALA A 513 10.99 16.10 21.08
CA ALA A 513 10.57 15.97 22.48
C ALA A 513 10.74 17.29 23.25
N LEU A 514 11.88 17.97 23.09
CA LEU A 514 12.14 19.25 23.75
C LEU A 514 11.20 20.36 23.25
N LEU A 515 10.94 20.42 21.95
CA LEU A 515 9.92 21.31 21.36
C LEU A 515 8.53 21.07 21.97
N ALA A 516 8.12 19.80 22.07
CA ALA A 516 6.85 19.43 22.69
C ALA A 516 6.80 19.82 24.17
N LEU A 517 7.89 19.59 24.93
CA LEU A 517 8.00 19.96 26.34
C LEU A 517 7.88 21.47 26.54
N ILE A 518 8.61 22.27 25.73
CA ILE A 518 8.57 23.73 25.79
C ILE A 518 7.17 24.25 25.49
N ARG A 519 6.52 23.76 24.43
CA ARG A 519 5.15 24.15 24.10
C ARG A 519 4.14 23.82 25.21
N MET A 520 4.33 22.69 25.90
CA MET A 520 3.41 22.24 26.96
C MET A 520 3.64 22.93 28.31
N GLN A 521 4.89 23.03 28.75
CA GLN A 521 5.23 23.47 30.11
C GLN A 521 5.80 24.89 30.16
N TYR A 522 6.41 25.36 29.08
CA TYR A 522 7.15 26.64 29.03
C TYR A 522 6.79 27.47 27.79
N PRO A 523 5.51 27.80 27.54
CA PRO A 523 5.06 28.40 26.28
C PRO A 523 5.62 29.80 25.99
N ARG A 524 6.26 30.45 26.98
CA ARG A 524 6.94 31.75 26.81
C ARG A 524 8.39 31.61 26.33
N ASP A 525 8.97 30.42 26.41
CA ASP A 525 10.35 30.18 25.98
C ASP A 525 10.42 30.09 24.46
N THR A 526 11.58 30.48 23.92
CA THR A 526 11.81 30.53 22.48
C THR A 526 12.89 29.53 22.12
N ILE A 527 12.65 28.80 21.03
CA ILE A 527 13.50 27.72 20.56
C ILE A 527 13.75 27.89 19.07
N PHE A 528 15.03 27.88 18.68
CA PHE A 528 15.47 27.89 17.31
C PHE A 528 16.17 26.56 17.02
N VAL A 529 15.84 25.92 15.90
CA VAL A 529 16.51 24.69 15.46
C VAL A 529 17.36 25.01 14.25
N ILE A 530 18.65 24.70 14.32
CA ILE A 530 19.62 24.99 13.27
C ILE A 530 20.29 23.69 12.87
N GLY A 531 20.10 23.28 11.62
CA GLY A 531 20.85 22.20 11.00
C GLY A 531 22.14 22.73 10.38
N PHE A 532 23.23 21.99 10.50
CA PHE A 532 24.49 22.38 9.87
C PHE A 532 25.27 21.22 9.27
N SER A 533 25.80 21.45 8.06
CA SER A 533 26.77 20.59 7.36
C SER A 533 27.93 21.46 6.86
N ASP A 534 28.08 21.67 5.55
CA ASP A 534 28.95 22.68 4.95
C ASP A 534 28.45 24.13 5.19
N TYR A 535 27.14 24.34 5.31
CA TYR A 535 26.50 25.57 5.76
C TYR A 535 25.50 25.29 6.88
N ALA A 536 25.19 26.31 7.70
CA ALA A 536 24.15 26.27 8.70
C ALA A 536 22.87 26.93 8.18
N ARG A 537 21.72 26.32 8.47
CA ARG A 537 20.39 26.84 8.12
C ARG A 537 19.43 26.62 9.27
N GLU A 538 18.52 27.58 9.45
CA GLU A 538 17.39 27.39 10.36
C GLU A 538 16.45 26.33 9.76
N ILE A 539 16.06 25.36 10.58
CA ILE A 539 15.08 24.34 10.23
C ILE A 539 13.76 24.78 10.87
N PRO A 540 12.75 25.16 10.07
CA PRO A 540 11.40 25.39 10.58
C PRO A 540 10.88 24.15 11.31
N GLU A 541 10.06 24.35 12.34
CA GLU A 541 9.51 23.23 13.13
C GLU A 541 8.72 22.23 12.27
N GLU A 542 8.00 22.74 11.26
CA GLU A 542 7.25 21.94 10.29
C GLU A 542 8.15 21.03 9.43
N ASP A 543 9.38 21.46 9.18
CA ASP A 543 10.35 20.73 8.38
C ASP A 543 11.22 19.80 9.23
N LEU A 544 11.28 19.98 10.55
CA LEU A 544 12.12 19.16 11.42
C LEU A 544 11.73 17.68 11.38
N ALA A 545 10.44 17.36 11.27
CA ALA A 545 9.99 15.97 11.12
C ALA A 545 10.41 15.36 9.78
N LYS A 546 10.58 16.18 8.73
CA LYS A 546 11.01 15.76 7.39
C LYS A 546 12.52 15.84 7.19
N SER A 547 13.22 16.56 8.09
CA SER A 547 14.65 16.76 7.96
C SER A 547 15.42 15.45 8.07
N SER A 548 16.44 15.32 7.23
CA SER A 548 17.38 14.22 7.20
C SER A 548 18.82 14.75 7.23
N TRP A 549 19.79 13.85 7.32
CA TRP A 549 21.21 14.17 7.21
C TRP A 549 21.61 14.30 5.73
N ASN A 550 22.67 15.08 5.45
CA ASN A 550 23.07 15.37 4.08
C ASN A 550 24.07 14.33 3.56
N ALA A 551 23.59 13.34 2.80
CA ALA A 551 24.43 12.25 2.29
C ALA A 551 25.51 12.67 1.28
N TRP A 552 25.26 13.76 0.54
CA TRP A 552 26.10 14.21 -0.58
C TRP A 552 27.05 15.35 -0.24
N VAL A 553 26.93 15.91 0.97
CA VAL A 553 27.66 17.12 1.36
C VAL A 553 28.47 16.86 2.63
N SER A 554 29.80 16.85 2.46
CA SER A 554 30.75 16.62 3.55
C SER A 554 31.12 17.94 4.23
N GLY A 555 31.04 17.98 5.56
CA GLY A 555 31.46 19.14 6.34
C GLY A 555 30.70 19.29 7.65
N THR A 556 31.41 19.77 8.66
CA THR A 556 30.88 20.11 9.99
C THR A 556 31.22 21.57 10.25
N ASN A 557 30.38 22.48 9.75
CA ASN A 557 30.60 23.94 9.82
C ASN A 557 30.01 24.53 11.11
N LEU A 558 30.60 24.12 12.23
CA LEU A 558 30.20 24.61 13.55
C LEU A 558 30.40 26.13 13.67
N HIS A 559 31.39 26.69 12.97
CA HIS A 559 31.61 28.15 12.90
C HIS A 559 30.36 28.88 12.42
N HIS A 560 29.80 28.48 11.26
CA HIS A 560 28.59 29.11 10.71
C HIS A 560 27.38 28.89 11.61
N ALA A 561 27.25 27.70 12.20
CA ALA A 561 26.13 27.37 13.09
C ALA A 561 26.11 28.27 14.34
N LEU A 562 27.28 28.54 14.94
CA LEU A 562 27.42 29.45 16.07
C LEU A 562 27.12 30.91 15.68
N MET A 563 27.61 31.35 14.51
CA MET A 563 27.31 32.68 13.98
C MET A 563 25.79 32.89 13.81
N LEU A 564 25.11 31.91 13.20
CA LEU A 564 23.66 31.96 12.98
C LEU A 564 22.91 31.93 14.31
N SER A 565 23.32 31.07 15.25
CA SER A 565 22.73 31.00 16.60
C SER A 565 22.82 32.33 17.32
N ARG A 566 24.00 32.97 17.33
CA ARG A 566 24.20 34.28 17.95
C ARG A 566 23.30 35.33 17.32
N LYS A 567 23.21 35.37 15.98
CA LYS A 567 22.30 36.27 15.24
C LYS A 567 20.84 36.05 15.63
N LEU A 568 20.35 34.82 15.71
CA LEU A 568 18.97 34.52 16.11
C LEU A 568 18.71 34.88 17.58
N LEU A 569 19.59 34.44 18.50
CA LEU A 569 19.47 34.71 19.93
C LEU A 569 19.61 36.20 20.28
N SER A 570 20.31 36.99 19.46
CA SER A 570 20.41 38.45 19.65
C SER A 570 19.07 39.17 19.48
N LYS A 571 18.12 38.61 18.73
CA LYS A 571 16.79 39.20 18.52
C LYS A 571 15.92 39.13 19.78
N GLU A 572 16.16 38.13 20.63
CA GLU A 572 15.44 37.94 21.88
C GLU A 572 15.90 38.93 22.96
N LYS A 573 14.92 39.68 23.50
CA LYS A 573 15.13 40.68 24.55
C LYS A 573 14.83 40.08 25.92
N GLY A 574 15.84 40.10 26.79
CA GLY A 574 15.75 39.57 28.15
C GLY A 574 15.77 38.04 28.20
N GLY A 575 15.97 37.50 29.40
CA GLY A 575 16.03 36.06 29.62
C GLY A 575 17.40 35.42 29.38
N THR A 576 17.50 34.13 29.69
CA THR A 576 18.74 33.37 29.59
C THR A 576 18.95 32.85 28.17
N LYS A 577 20.13 33.12 27.58
CA LYS A 577 20.48 32.62 26.24
C LYS A 577 21.35 31.38 26.34
N GLN A 578 21.02 30.35 25.57
CA GLN A 578 21.82 29.13 25.51
C GLN A 578 21.82 28.48 24.14
N ILE A 579 22.88 27.73 23.86
CA ILE A 579 23.05 26.88 22.69
C ILE A 579 23.18 25.44 23.18
N LEU A 580 22.41 24.52 22.60
CA LEU A 580 22.55 23.08 22.80
C LEU A 580 23.17 22.50 21.52
N LEU A 581 24.44 22.14 21.58
CA LEU A 581 25.18 21.59 20.45
C LEU A 581 25.15 20.07 20.49
N ILE A 582 24.68 19.42 19.43
CA ILE A 582 24.69 17.96 19.27
C ILE A 582 25.53 17.61 18.05
N THR A 583 26.62 16.87 18.27
CA THR A 583 27.58 16.54 17.20
C THR A 583 28.36 15.27 17.54
N ASP A 584 28.76 14.53 16.52
CA ASP A 584 29.75 13.44 16.59
C ASP A 584 31.09 13.81 15.94
N GLY A 585 31.20 15.01 15.37
CA GLY A 585 32.31 15.41 14.53
C GLY A 585 33.03 16.67 14.99
N GLU A 586 34.34 16.71 14.73
CA GLU A 586 35.14 17.92 14.85
C GLU A 586 34.82 18.92 13.73
N PRO A 587 35.04 20.24 13.93
CA PRO A 587 34.74 21.23 12.91
C PRO A 587 35.68 21.08 11.71
N THR A 588 35.17 20.54 10.60
CA THR A 588 35.91 20.33 9.34
C THR A 588 35.69 21.45 8.33
N ALA A 589 34.72 22.34 8.57
CA ALA A 589 34.41 23.47 7.70
C ALA A 589 34.27 24.79 8.45
N HIS A 590 34.57 25.91 7.77
CA HIS A 590 34.32 27.27 8.26
C HIS A 590 33.97 28.21 7.10
N LEU A 591 33.35 29.35 7.38
CA LEU A 591 33.11 30.39 6.38
C LEU A 591 34.34 31.29 6.15
N GLU A 592 34.67 31.50 4.88
CA GLU A 592 35.54 32.57 4.38
C GLU A 592 34.70 33.53 3.52
N GLY A 593 34.25 34.64 4.12
CA GLY A 593 33.21 35.48 3.50
C GLY A 593 31.90 34.71 3.39
N ASP A 594 31.36 34.60 2.17
CA ASP A 594 30.11 33.86 1.91
C ASP A 594 30.35 32.41 1.45
N ARG A 595 31.60 31.94 1.39
CA ARG A 595 31.94 30.60 0.91
C ARG A 595 32.39 29.70 2.05
N SER A 596 31.91 28.46 2.04
CA SER A 596 32.38 27.41 2.95
C SER A 596 33.72 26.85 2.48
N PHE A 597 34.71 26.87 3.36
CA PHE A 597 35.99 26.21 3.20
C PHE A 597 35.97 24.88 3.98
N PHE A 598 36.21 23.77 3.29
CA PHE A 598 36.23 22.42 3.87
C PHE A 598 37.65 21.83 3.85
N ALA A 599 38.05 21.21 4.95
CA ALA A 599 39.30 20.47 5.07
C ALA A 599 39.13 19.23 5.97
N TYR A 600 39.59 18.07 5.49
CA TYR A 600 39.66 16.83 6.27
C TYR A 600 41.05 16.19 6.17
N PRO A 601 41.75 15.95 7.29
CA PRO A 601 41.41 16.33 8.67
C PRO A 601 41.24 17.86 8.86
N PRO A 602 40.58 18.33 9.94
CA PRO A 602 40.38 19.75 10.18
C PRO A 602 41.66 20.56 10.12
N SER A 603 41.59 21.69 9.44
CA SER A 603 42.68 22.65 9.44
C SER A 603 42.73 23.39 10.78
N TYR A 604 43.94 23.75 11.23
CA TYR A 604 44.12 24.60 12.41
C TYR A 604 43.36 25.94 12.30
N ARG A 605 43.23 26.47 11.06
CA ARG A 605 42.46 27.68 10.78
C ARG A 605 40.96 27.49 11.05
N THR A 606 40.39 26.35 10.63
CA THR A 606 38.98 26.00 10.88
C THR A 606 38.69 25.95 12.39
N GLU A 607 39.58 25.33 13.17
CA GLU A 607 39.47 25.27 14.63
C GLU A 607 39.52 26.69 15.23
N GLN A 608 40.49 27.51 14.80
CA GLN A 608 40.64 28.88 15.29
C GLN A 608 39.42 29.77 15.00
N GLU A 609 38.89 29.76 13.78
CA GLU A 609 37.70 30.56 13.44
C GLU A 609 36.48 30.13 14.26
N THR A 610 36.30 28.83 14.46
CA THR A 610 35.23 28.31 15.31
C THR A 610 35.38 28.79 16.76
N LEU A 611 36.59 28.70 17.35
CA LEU A 611 36.84 29.16 18.72
C LEU A 611 36.73 30.69 18.88
N LYS A 612 37.02 31.47 17.84
CA LYS A 612 36.77 32.93 17.84
C LYS A 612 35.28 33.23 17.96
N GLU A 613 34.43 32.48 17.26
CA GLU A 613 32.97 32.65 17.36
C GLU A 613 32.44 32.17 18.71
N VAL A 614 32.98 31.07 19.26
CA VAL A 614 32.68 30.65 20.65
C VAL A 614 32.96 31.79 21.63
N LYS A 615 34.12 32.45 21.51
CA LYS A 615 34.48 33.59 22.36
C LYS A 615 33.48 34.75 22.23
N ARG A 616 33.00 35.04 21.02
CA ARG A 616 31.96 36.06 20.78
C ARG A 616 30.64 35.67 21.44
N CYS A 617 30.22 34.40 21.35
CA CYS A 617 29.04 33.89 22.05
C CYS A 617 29.17 34.07 23.57
N THR A 618 30.35 33.78 24.14
CA THR A 618 30.61 33.98 25.58
C THR A 618 30.51 35.45 25.98
N GLN A 619 31.01 36.37 25.13
CA GLN A 619 30.95 37.82 25.40
C GLN A 619 29.52 38.36 25.38
N GLU A 620 28.59 37.66 24.73
CA GLU A 620 27.15 37.99 24.69
C GLU A 620 26.33 37.17 25.70
N ASP A 621 26.97 36.58 26.72
CA ASP A 621 26.35 35.76 27.77
C ASP A 621 25.56 34.54 27.24
N ILE A 622 25.93 34.03 26.06
CA ILE A 622 25.35 32.82 25.48
C ILE A 622 26.13 31.60 25.97
N VAL A 623 25.47 30.72 26.73
CA VAL A 623 26.10 29.48 27.22
C VAL A 623 25.88 28.32 26.26
N ILE A 624 26.95 27.62 25.92
CA ILE A 624 26.99 26.51 24.98
C ILE A 624 27.15 25.21 25.79
N ASN A 625 26.11 24.38 25.80
CA ASN A 625 26.19 23.02 26.30
C ASN A 625 26.38 22.06 25.10
N THR A 626 27.40 21.22 25.14
CA THR A 626 27.73 20.29 24.06
C THR A 626 27.38 18.86 24.46
N PHE A 627 26.69 18.14 23.59
CA PHE A 627 26.35 16.72 23.69
C PHE A 627 27.09 15.98 22.59
N MET A 628 28.14 15.24 22.98
CA MET A 628 28.99 14.50 22.06
C MET A 628 28.52 13.06 21.96
N LEU A 629 28.32 12.58 20.73
CA LEU A 629 27.89 11.21 20.45
C LEU A 629 29.07 10.28 20.11
N GLU A 630 30.26 10.84 19.88
CA GLU A 630 31.51 10.11 19.64
C GLU A 630 32.61 10.59 20.61
N ASN A 631 33.57 9.71 20.90
CA ASN A 631 34.65 9.94 21.88
C ASN A 631 36.05 9.97 21.25
N SER A 632 36.20 10.53 20.04
CA SER A 632 37.51 10.65 19.40
C SER A 632 38.42 11.61 20.17
N TYR A 633 39.72 11.31 20.26
CA TYR A 633 40.67 12.12 21.03
C TYR A 633 40.74 13.57 20.55
N GLN A 634 40.59 13.80 19.24
CA GLN A 634 40.63 15.13 18.64
C GLN A 634 39.38 15.95 19.00
N LEU A 635 38.19 15.35 18.90
CA LEU A 635 36.93 16.01 19.28
C LEU A 635 36.94 16.39 20.77
N VAL A 636 37.37 15.49 21.64
CA VAL A 636 37.47 15.75 23.09
C VAL A 636 38.36 16.96 23.37
N ASN A 637 39.55 17.02 22.76
CA ASN A 637 40.46 18.15 22.93
C ASN A 637 39.86 19.48 22.44
N PHE A 638 39.16 19.45 21.30
CA PHE A 638 38.49 20.62 20.77
C PHE A 638 37.37 21.11 21.71
N ILE A 639 36.52 20.20 22.18
CA ILE A 639 35.40 20.52 23.07
C ILE A 639 35.89 20.96 24.45
N ASP A 640 37.00 20.44 24.96
CA ASP A 640 37.63 20.94 26.19
C ASP A 640 38.06 22.40 26.05
N ARG A 641 38.63 22.79 24.90
CA ARG A 641 38.98 24.19 24.61
C ARG A 641 37.74 25.07 24.51
N LEU A 642 36.72 24.61 23.78
CA LEU A 642 35.43 25.30 23.65
C LEU A 642 34.80 25.55 25.03
N THR A 643 34.74 24.51 25.87
CA THR A 643 34.16 24.55 27.21
C THR A 643 34.91 25.51 28.12
N ARG A 644 36.25 25.52 28.07
CA ARG A 644 37.08 26.49 28.84
C ARG A 644 36.82 27.94 28.43
N ILE A 645 36.59 28.21 27.15
CA ILE A 645 36.31 29.56 26.65
C ILE A 645 34.88 30.00 27.00
N ASN A 646 33.90 29.11 26.87
CA ASN A 646 32.49 29.44 27.05
C ASN A 646 31.97 29.33 28.49
N LYS A 647 32.63 28.52 29.33
CA LYS A 647 32.16 28.12 30.67
C LYS A 647 30.84 27.32 30.64
N GLY A 648 30.52 26.73 29.49
CA GLY A 648 29.45 25.76 29.35
C GLY A 648 29.82 24.38 29.87
N ARG A 649 29.08 23.35 29.47
CA ARG A 649 29.32 21.95 29.87
C ARG A 649 29.39 21.05 28.65
N ALA A 650 30.21 20.01 28.75
CA ALA A 650 30.29 18.94 27.77
C ALA A 650 29.76 17.64 28.38
N PHE A 651 28.87 16.97 27.67
CA PHE A 651 28.27 15.70 28.03
C PHE A 651 28.71 14.63 27.04
N TYR A 652 29.23 13.54 27.57
CA TYR A 652 29.56 12.34 26.82
C TYR A 652 28.33 11.45 26.81
N THR A 653 27.76 11.20 25.64
CA THR A 653 26.48 10.51 25.49
C THR A 653 26.49 9.54 24.31
N SER A 654 25.54 8.62 24.31
CA SER A 654 25.24 7.73 23.18
C SER A 654 23.89 8.11 22.59
N ALA A 655 23.61 7.70 21.36
CA ALA A 655 22.30 7.94 20.72
C ALA A 655 21.12 7.48 21.61
N ALA A 656 21.28 6.39 22.36
CA ALA A 656 20.26 5.86 23.26
C ALA A 656 19.96 6.77 24.46
N ASN A 657 20.98 7.45 25.02
CA ASN A 657 20.86 8.20 26.27
C ASN A 657 20.83 9.72 26.05
N LEU A 658 20.94 10.19 24.80
CA LEU A 658 20.98 11.61 24.45
C LEU A 658 19.77 12.38 25.01
N GLY A 659 18.58 11.79 24.92
CA GLY A 659 17.34 12.39 25.41
C GLY A 659 17.38 12.70 26.91
N ASP A 660 17.93 11.80 27.71
CA ASP A 660 17.95 11.92 29.17
C ASP A 660 18.80 13.10 29.62
N TYR A 661 20.01 13.22 29.08
CA TYR A 661 20.93 14.29 29.46
C TYR A 661 20.43 15.67 29.03
N VAL A 662 19.89 15.80 27.80
CA VAL A 662 19.48 17.11 27.29
C VAL A 662 18.25 17.64 28.01
N LEU A 663 17.24 16.80 28.26
CA LEU A 663 16.01 17.22 28.95
C LEU A 663 16.27 17.55 30.42
N VAL A 664 17.03 16.71 31.12
CA VAL A 664 17.45 16.98 32.51
C VAL A 664 18.27 18.25 32.59
N ASP A 665 19.16 18.47 31.61
CA ASP A 665 19.98 19.67 31.58
C ASP A 665 19.15 20.94 31.40
N TYR A 666 18.22 20.93 30.45
CA TYR A 666 17.33 22.06 30.18
C TYR A 666 16.51 22.44 31.43
N VAL A 667 15.90 21.46 32.10
CA VAL A 667 15.11 21.68 33.32
C VAL A 667 16.00 22.18 34.48
N ASN A 668 17.19 21.61 34.65
CA ASN A 668 18.10 21.98 35.75
C ASN A 668 18.74 23.36 35.55
N ASN A 669 19.09 23.73 34.32
CA ASN A 669 19.70 25.04 34.03
C ASN A 669 18.72 26.18 34.35
N ARG A 670 17.43 25.96 34.09
CA ARG A 670 16.37 26.88 34.52
C ARG A 670 16.33 27.04 36.04
N ARG A 671 16.38 25.93 36.78
CA ARG A 671 16.40 25.96 38.26
C ARG A 671 17.60 26.72 38.82
N LYS A 672 18.78 26.55 38.24
CA LYS A 672 20.03 27.21 38.72
C LYS A 672 20.11 28.71 38.46
N ARG A 673 19.45 29.22 37.42
CA ARG A 673 19.48 30.66 37.07
C ARG A 673 18.31 31.46 37.63
N VAL A 674 17.27 30.79 38.12
CA VAL A 674 16.29 31.40 39.03
C VAL A 674 16.91 31.68 40.41
N THR A 675 17.99 30.96 40.76
CA THR A 675 18.68 31.07 42.05
C THR A 675 19.91 31.99 42.07
N ALA A 676 20.29 32.60 40.95
CA ALA A 676 21.42 33.53 40.82
C ALA A 676 20.90 34.94 40.50
#